data_AF-A0A1J1JG89-F1
#
_entry.id   AF-A0A1J1JG89-F1
#
_cell.length_a   1.000
_cell.length_b   1.000
_cell.length_c   1.000
_cell.angle_alpha   90.00
_cell.angle_beta   90.00
_cell.angle_gamma   90.00
#
_symmetry.space_group_name_H-M   'P 1'
#
loop_
_entity.id
_entity.type
_entity.pdbx_description
1 polymer ?
#
loop_
_entity_poly.entity_id
_entity_poly.type
_entity_poly.pdbx_seq_one_letter_code
_entity_poly.pdbx_strand_id
1 'polypeptide(L)'
;MFTEDSNQASVYFQLGKDQEQEGNIEEAIASYLEAVKLSLGNLYYCQGLSEALIKINQPHHWEQAITIYRRIISENPNSIWGIYFLGFSLQNTQQFEAACQAYQNAISINPDFFWAYFSLGNCAKEMQQWEEAIIAYQRALELNPGYTSLNSDIAEAYYQLGKKYIEQNQLEEAAQCYQKALEKQHYQKLAYYDLQEMIAKGFYELGLQNAETGKLSEGIKCFENVSLMQTKGNIYDHIWRGLNSLGFLDETSFYCEIDIRREAVEAYFANTSTYRIISLWDVKADDKEYLKQLGLSITNLEIISKDNIFLEDIYINHFSSAKTQLKRKVARNPQYIAEWFEHTGMYLEQSIIETGYVYSVCPISGRIIRSNQSFFVFPSFFYRFVGDEVFYLLVGEWCNARYCVYFPRWDLIIKFYNAPYTSYHTINSFKAYSVTNWQTFKSYISTPKKQVAPIIGDLFNNLTHYLWDLAGFQYLDDNNLLDKVDKVLVGPYDFFNLGDVFPEIGKDKIEVFDNSINLYQSIVENNYCAVKLVECFIQEKLADRIYQASLKKCSKLFLEEVEQSTQNFPVLWITIRSSRRIWTSQVQGIANIIKKLSVDFPNLSIIFDGWSRTEKSSKNDEVSIASEIAMMEQIIAMIPPEINTHNAIGRMTYEKAVWVHAIDLHISSLGAGMCFTVWLVNKPGVAHGNTFFTQAETHQGTAFPSCRENATEPLVSLPLDKITDEDNSFWGTRNYDCDWNAIYDEVVKIINGLSKKDKKTGIN
;
A
#
# COMPACT_ATOMS: atom_id res chain seq x y z
N MET A 1 -6.91 -64.33 17.02
CA MET A 1 -6.48 -65.05 15.81
C MET A 1 -6.94 -64.21 14.63
N PHE A 2 -6.02 -63.52 13.95
CA PHE A 2 -6.31 -62.89 12.66
C PHE A 2 -6.16 -63.98 11.57
N THR A 3 -7.12 -64.09 10.67
CA THR A 3 -7.11 -65.03 9.54
C THR A 3 -6.06 -64.60 8.50
N GLU A 4 -5.56 -65.54 7.69
CA GLU A 4 -4.55 -65.32 6.64
C GLU A 4 -4.97 -64.20 5.67
N ASP A 5 -6.26 -64.12 5.36
CA ASP A 5 -6.88 -63.06 4.54
C ASP A 5 -6.75 -61.65 5.13
N SER A 6 -6.79 -61.50 6.46
CA SER A 6 -6.66 -60.20 7.14
C SER A 6 -5.25 -59.64 7.07
N ASN A 7 -4.23 -60.50 7.02
CA ASN A 7 -2.84 -60.08 6.81
C ASN A 7 -2.59 -59.72 5.35
N GLN A 8 -3.30 -60.34 4.41
CA GLN A 8 -3.16 -60.03 3.00
C GLN A 8 -3.86 -58.71 2.62
N ALA A 9 -5.02 -58.41 3.22
CA ALA A 9 -5.73 -57.14 3.01
C ALA A 9 -4.89 -55.91 3.42
N SER A 10 -4.15 -56.01 4.53
CA SER A 10 -3.29 -54.91 5.01
C SER A 10 -2.07 -54.67 4.11
N VAL A 11 -1.54 -55.72 3.48
CA VAL A 11 -0.47 -55.61 2.48
C VAL A 11 -0.95 -54.86 1.25
N TYR A 12 -2.12 -55.20 0.70
CA TYR A 12 -2.70 -54.48 -0.44
C TYR A 12 -3.04 -53.02 -0.10
N PHE A 13 -3.51 -52.75 1.12
CA PHE A 13 -3.75 -51.38 1.56
C PHE A 13 -2.44 -50.57 1.64
N GLN A 14 -1.37 -51.14 2.19
CA GLN A 14 -0.08 -50.45 2.25
C GLN A 14 0.50 -50.24 0.85
N LEU A 15 0.38 -51.22 -0.04
CA LEU A 15 0.79 -51.09 -1.44
C LEU A 15 0.03 -49.96 -2.15
N GLY A 16 -1.29 -49.86 -1.94
CA GLY A 16 -2.09 -48.77 -2.49
C GLY A 16 -1.62 -47.39 -2.01
N LYS A 17 -1.25 -47.27 -0.72
CA LYS A 17 -0.69 -46.02 -0.18
C LYS A 17 0.66 -45.66 -0.79
N ASP A 18 1.53 -46.64 -0.98
CA ASP A 18 2.86 -46.43 -1.57
C ASP A 18 2.73 -46.01 -3.04
N GLN A 19 1.86 -46.68 -3.81
CA GLN A 19 1.54 -46.33 -5.20
C GLN A 19 0.93 -44.93 -5.33
N GLU A 20 0.05 -44.56 -4.40
CA GLU A 20 -0.55 -43.23 -4.35
C GLU A 20 0.50 -42.13 -4.07
N GLN A 21 1.50 -42.41 -3.24
CA GLN A 21 2.64 -41.51 -3.00
C GLN A 21 3.56 -41.37 -4.22
N GLU A 22 3.69 -42.44 -5.00
CA GLU A 22 4.45 -42.46 -6.26
C GLU A 22 3.69 -41.79 -7.43
N GLY A 23 2.41 -41.45 -7.25
CA GLY A 23 1.56 -40.83 -8.27
C GLY A 23 0.86 -41.83 -9.21
N ASN A 24 0.98 -43.13 -8.93
CA ASN A 24 0.39 -44.23 -9.70
C ASN A 24 -1.04 -44.51 -9.21
N ILE A 25 -1.96 -43.59 -9.49
CA ILE A 25 -3.32 -43.57 -8.89
C ILE A 25 -4.20 -44.73 -9.39
N GLU A 26 -4.07 -45.15 -10.64
CA GLU A 26 -4.86 -46.28 -11.19
C GLU A 26 -4.47 -47.60 -10.51
N GLU A 27 -3.16 -47.83 -10.34
CA GLU A 27 -2.63 -48.98 -9.62
C GLU A 27 -3.02 -48.94 -8.13
N ALA A 28 -2.98 -47.76 -7.52
CA ALA A 28 -3.43 -47.57 -6.14
C ALA A 28 -4.92 -47.94 -5.97
N ILE A 29 -5.80 -47.50 -6.89
CA ILE A 29 -7.22 -47.86 -6.88
C ILE A 29 -7.38 -49.39 -6.99
N ALA A 30 -6.63 -50.06 -7.86
CA ALA A 30 -6.68 -51.51 -7.99
C ALA A 30 -6.25 -52.22 -6.68
N SER A 31 -5.17 -51.77 -6.05
CA SER A 31 -4.69 -52.29 -4.78
C SER A 31 -5.68 -52.05 -3.64
N TYR A 32 -6.30 -50.86 -3.57
CA TYR A 32 -7.34 -50.56 -2.60
C TYR A 32 -8.62 -51.37 -2.83
N LEU A 33 -9.02 -51.60 -4.08
CA LEU A 33 -10.15 -52.47 -4.41
C LEU A 33 -9.92 -53.91 -3.91
N GLU A 34 -8.71 -54.45 -4.07
CA GLU A 34 -8.36 -55.77 -3.52
C GLU A 34 -8.33 -55.79 -1.99
N ALA A 35 -7.80 -54.75 -1.34
CA ALA A 35 -7.84 -54.63 0.11
C ALA A 35 -9.28 -54.62 0.66
N VAL A 36 -10.18 -53.87 0.00
CA VAL A 36 -11.60 -53.80 0.35
C VAL A 36 -12.31 -55.15 0.13
N LYS A 37 -11.98 -55.89 -0.93
CA LYS A 37 -12.53 -57.24 -1.20
C LYS A 37 -12.11 -58.27 -0.14
N LEU A 38 -10.86 -58.22 0.32
CA LEU A 38 -10.31 -59.19 1.28
C LEU A 38 -10.75 -58.92 2.73
N SER A 39 -11.11 -57.68 3.05
CA SER A 39 -11.58 -57.29 4.39
C SER A 39 -12.79 -56.35 4.29
N LEU A 40 -13.94 -56.97 4.04
CA LEU A 40 -15.22 -56.29 3.83
C LEU A 40 -15.58 -55.38 5.01
N GLY A 41 -15.92 -54.12 4.71
CA GLY A 41 -16.38 -53.15 5.70
C GLY A 41 -15.30 -52.52 6.58
N ASN A 42 -14.01 -52.74 6.28
CA ASN A 42 -12.92 -52.02 6.93
C ASN A 42 -12.90 -50.55 6.47
N LEU A 43 -13.18 -49.63 7.40
CA LEU A 43 -13.24 -48.19 7.15
C LEU A 43 -12.00 -47.67 6.42
N TYR A 44 -10.80 -48.03 6.89
CA TYR A 44 -9.56 -47.48 6.35
C TYR A 44 -9.36 -47.84 4.88
N TYR A 45 -9.78 -49.05 4.48
CA TYR A 45 -9.62 -49.52 3.11
C TYR A 45 -10.64 -48.86 2.18
N CYS A 46 -11.89 -48.75 2.62
CA CYS A 46 -12.93 -48.04 1.87
C CYS A 46 -12.64 -46.54 1.74
N GLN A 47 -12.04 -45.94 2.78
CA GLN A 47 -11.60 -44.56 2.76
C GLN A 47 -10.44 -44.35 1.77
N GLY A 48 -9.38 -45.17 1.83
CA GLY A 48 -8.26 -45.08 0.89
C GLY A 48 -8.69 -45.25 -0.57
N LEU A 49 -9.61 -46.19 -0.84
CA LEU A 49 -10.22 -46.34 -2.17
C LEU A 49 -10.95 -45.07 -2.60
N SER A 50 -11.79 -44.50 -1.72
CA SER A 50 -12.58 -43.31 -2.04
C SER A 50 -11.70 -42.08 -2.27
N GLU A 51 -10.63 -41.90 -1.49
CA GLU A 51 -9.65 -40.83 -1.67
C GLU A 51 -8.93 -40.94 -3.03
N ALA A 52 -8.53 -42.15 -3.44
CA ALA A 52 -7.92 -42.37 -4.74
C ALA A 52 -8.90 -42.16 -5.92
N LEU A 53 -10.17 -42.55 -5.76
CA LEU A 53 -11.22 -42.33 -6.75
C LEU A 53 -11.52 -40.83 -6.97
N ILE A 54 -11.51 -40.03 -5.90
CA ILE A 54 -11.65 -38.57 -6.01
C ILE A 54 -10.51 -37.96 -6.83
N LYS A 55 -9.27 -38.44 -6.65
CA LYS A 55 -8.10 -37.93 -7.37
C LYS A 55 -8.16 -38.17 -8.88
N ILE A 56 -8.68 -39.32 -9.30
CA ILE A 56 -8.78 -39.65 -10.73
C ILE A 56 -10.06 -39.11 -11.38
N ASN A 57 -11.16 -39.03 -10.61
CA ASN A 57 -12.48 -38.53 -10.98
C ASN A 57 -12.99 -39.01 -12.36
N GLN A 58 -12.86 -40.31 -12.64
CA GLN A 58 -13.33 -40.94 -13.89
C GLN A 58 -14.57 -41.80 -13.62
N PRO A 59 -15.69 -41.62 -14.37
CA PRO A 59 -16.94 -42.36 -14.15
C PRO A 59 -16.79 -43.88 -14.12
N HIS A 60 -15.88 -44.44 -14.93
CA HIS A 60 -15.64 -45.88 -15.00
C HIS A 60 -15.18 -46.47 -13.67
N HIS A 61 -14.32 -45.77 -12.93
CA HIS A 61 -13.78 -46.25 -11.67
C HIS A 61 -14.80 -46.15 -10.52
N TRP A 62 -15.67 -45.15 -10.57
CA TRP A 62 -16.81 -45.04 -9.65
C TRP A 62 -17.79 -46.21 -9.82
N GLU A 63 -18.07 -46.64 -11.06
CA GLU A 63 -18.92 -47.82 -11.33
C GLU A 63 -18.31 -49.14 -10.83
N GLN A 64 -16.98 -49.30 -10.95
CA GLN A 64 -16.28 -50.42 -10.35
C GLN A 64 -16.44 -50.43 -8.82
N ALA A 65 -16.27 -49.27 -8.18
CA ALA A 65 -16.45 -49.12 -6.74
C ALA A 65 -17.90 -49.41 -6.30
N ILE A 66 -18.91 -48.91 -7.03
CA ILE A 66 -20.33 -49.21 -6.78
C ILE A 66 -20.58 -50.72 -6.81
N THR A 67 -20.03 -51.43 -7.80
CA THR A 67 -20.17 -52.88 -7.93
C THR A 67 -19.59 -53.61 -6.71
N ILE A 68 -18.40 -53.19 -6.27
CA ILE A 68 -17.75 -53.77 -5.08
C ILE A 68 -18.52 -53.44 -3.81
N TYR A 69 -18.95 -52.19 -3.59
CA TYR A 69 -19.73 -51.83 -2.41
C TYR A 69 -21.10 -52.54 -2.37
N ARG A 70 -21.78 -52.73 -3.51
CA ARG A 70 -23.01 -53.56 -3.56
C ARG A 70 -22.74 -55.00 -3.13
N ARG A 71 -21.60 -55.58 -3.55
CA ARG A 71 -21.19 -56.91 -3.12
C ARG A 71 -20.90 -56.97 -1.62
N ILE A 72 -20.17 -55.99 -1.08
CA ILE A 72 -19.92 -55.85 0.36
C ILE A 72 -21.24 -55.83 1.14
N ILE A 73 -22.23 -55.07 0.66
CA ILE A 73 -23.54 -54.97 1.32
C ILE A 73 -24.32 -56.28 1.20
N SER A 74 -24.18 -57.04 0.11
CA SER A 74 -24.83 -58.35 -0.03
C SER A 74 -24.25 -59.40 0.93
N GLU A 75 -22.95 -59.32 1.21
CA GLU A 75 -22.24 -60.26 2.09
C GLU A 75 -22.31 -59.81 3.57
N ASN A 76 -22.40 -58.50 3.82
CA ASN A 76 -22.60 -57.89 5.13
C ASN A 76 -23.62 -56.73 5.05
N PRO A 77 -24.92 -57.01 5.18
CA PRO A 77 -25.98 -56.00 5.08
C PRO A 77 -25.94 -54.90 6.14
N ASN A 78 -25.17 -55.08 7.23
CA ASN A 78 -25.05 -54.11 8.32
C ASN A 78 -23.75 -53.29 8.25
N SER A 79 -23.01 -53.35 7.13
CA SER A 79 -21.79 -52.56 6.95
C SER A 79 -22.10 -51.08 6.72
N ILE A 80 -22.16 -50.29 7.80
CA ILE A 80 -22.45 -48.84 7.75
C ILE A 80 -21.53 -48.12 6.75
N TRP A 81 -20.22 -48.38 6.82
CA TRP A 81 -19.25 -47.76 5.92
C TRP A 81 -19.37 -48.26 4.48
N GLY A 82 -19.65 -49.55 4.25
CA GLY A 82 -19.91 -50.07 2.91
C GLY A 82 -21.14 -49.41 2.27
N ILE A 83 -22.20 -49.20 3.05
CA ILE A 83 -23.42 -48.51 2.62
C ILE A 83 -23.16 -47.02 2.38
N TYR A 84 -22.40 -46.37 3.26
CA TYR A 84 -22.00 -44.96 3.11
C TYR A 84 -21.21 -44.73 1.83
N PHE A 85 -20.16 -45.51 1.59
CA PHE A 85 -19.32 -45.34 0.41
C PHE A 85 -20.01 -45.78 -0.88
N LEU A 86 -21.01 -46.67 -0.81
CA LEU A 86 -21.95 -46.88 -1.92
C LEU A 86 -22.70 -45.58 -2.23
N GLY A 87 -23.30 -44.94 -1.22
CA GLY A 87 -24.00 -43.66 -1.38
C GLY A 87 -23.08 -42.57 -1.95
N PHE A 88 -21.85 -42.49 -1.44
CA PHE A 88 -20.83 -41.56 -1.92
C PHE A 88 -20.47 -41.78 -3.39
N SER A 89 -20.30 -43.04 -3.80
CA SER A 89 -20.01 -43.37 -5.20
C SER A 89 -21.20 -43.10 -6.12
N LEU A 90 -22.43 -43.36 -5.65
CA LEU A 90 -23.67 -43.03 -6.38
C LEU A 90 -23.85 -41.52 -6.55
N GLN A 91 -23.52 -40.73 -5.52
CA GLN A 91 -23.54 -39.27 -5.58
C GLN A 91 -22.55 -38.73 -6.62
N ASN A 92 -21.32 -39.27 -6.67
CA ASN A 92 -20.31 -38.87 -7.65
C ASN A 92 -20.64 -39.32 -9.09
N THR A 93 -21.59 -40.25 -9.26
CA THR A 93 -22.16 -40.63 -10.56
C THR A 93 -23.51 -39.96 -10.84
N GLN A 94 -23.90 -38.95 -10.05
CA GLN A 94 -25.15 -38.18 -10.16
C GLN A 94 -26.44 -39.01 -10.02
N GLN A 95 -26.35 -40.20 -9.41
CA GLN A 95 -27.51 -41.04 -9.06
C GLN A 95 -28.06 -40.65 -7.69
N PHE A 96 -28.55 -39.41 -7.57
CA PHE A 96 -28.84 -38.78 -6.28
C PHE A 96 -29.96 -39.48 -5.48
N GLU A 97 -31.02 -39.99 -6.11
CA GLU A 97 -32.08 -40.71 -5.41
C GLU A 97 -31.58 -42.03 -4.80
N ALA A 98 -30.73 -42.75 -5.54
CA ALA A 98 -30.12 -43.98 -5.05
C ALA A 98 -29.08 -43.70 -3.95
N ALA A 99 -28.36 -42.58 -4.05
CA ALA A 99 -27.46 -42.10 -3.00
C ALA A 99 -28.21 -41.75 -1.72
N CYS A 100 -29.34 -41.03 -1.82
CA CYS A 100 -30.22 -40.74 -0.68
C CYS A 100 -30.71 -42.03 0.01
N GLN A 101 -31.13 -43.04 -0.75
CA GLN A 101 -31.53 -44.34 -0.19
C GLN A 101 -30.38 -45.03 0.54
N ALA A 102 -29.17 -45.01 -0.03
CA ALA A 102 -28.00 -45.56 0.62
C ALA A 102 -27.68 -44.81 1.93
N TYR A 103 -27.70 -43.48 1.95
CA TYR A 103 -27.47 -42.71 3.18
C TYR A 103 -28.57 -42.93 4.23
N GLN A 104 -29.84 -43.03 3.83
CA GLN A 104 -30.94 -43.39 4.72
C GLN A 104 -30.77 -44.79 5.32
N ASN A 105 -30.30 -45.76 4.52
CA ASN A 105 -29.98 -47.09 5.02
C ASN A 105 -28.83 -47.05 6.04
N ALA A 106 -27.77 -46.27 5.78
CA ALA A 106 -26.69 -46.07 6.73
C ALA A 106 -27.19 -45.44 8.04
N ILE A 107 -28.08 -44.45 7.96
CA ILE A 107 -28.75 -43.82 9.11
C ILE A 107 -29.62 -44.82 9.88
N SER A 108 -30.32 -45.72 9.18
CA SER A 108 -31.16 -46.74 9.84
C SER A 108 -30.36 -47.72 10.69
N ILE A 109 -29.10 -47.98 10.30
CA ILE A 109 -28.17 -48.85 11.02
C ILE A 109 -27.45 -48.07 12.12
N ASN A 110 -27.07 -46.82 11.87
CA ASN A 110 -26.46 -45.92 12.84
C ASN A 110 -27.09 -44.51 12.80
N PRO A 111 -28.05 -44.23 13.71
CA PRO A 111 -28.73 -42.94 13.80
C PRO A 111 -27.86 -41.75 14.22
N ASP A 112 -26.64 -42.00 14.67
CA ASP A 112 -25.68 -40.95 15.09
C ASP A 112 -24.55 -40.75 14.07
N PHE A 113 -24.76 -41.21 12.84
CA PHE A 113 -23.75 -41.16 11.79
C PHE A 113 -23.73 -39.81 11.04
N PHE A 114 -22.92 -38.87 11.55
CA PHE A 114 -22.75 -37.51 11.02
C PHE A 114 -22.61 -37.46 9.48
N TRP A 115 -21.70 -38.24 8.91
CA TRP A 115 -21.36 -38.18 7.48
C TRP A 115 -22.54 -38.57 6.57
N ALA A 116 -23.41 -39.48 7.01
CA ALA A 116 -24.60 -39.83 6.24
C ALA A 116 -25.63 -38.69 6.24
N TYR A 117 -25.84 -37.99 7.36
CA TYR A 117 -26.70 -36.81 7.40
C TYR A 117 -26.15 -35.64 6.57
N PHE A 118 -24.84 -35.37 6.67
CA PHE A 118 -24.18 -34.36 5.85
C PHE A 118 -24.35 -34.64 4.35
N SER A 119 -24.09 -35.89 3.94
CA SER A 119 -24.13 -36.27 2.52
C SER A 119 -25.57 -36.40 1.99
N LEU A 120 -26.53 -36.77 2.84
CA LEU A 120 -27.96 -36.73 2.55
C LEU A 120 -28.43 -35.29 2.29
N GLY A 121 -27.99 -34.33 3.10
CA GLY A 121 -28.28 -32.91 2.89
C GLY A 121 -27.76 -32.40 1.55
N ASN A 122 -26.54 -32.80 1.18
CA ASN A 122 -25.96 -32.43 -0.13
C ASN A 122 -26.77 -33.01 -1.30
N CYS A 123 -27.17 -34.28 -1.23
CA CYS A 123 -27.98 -34.89 -2.29
C CYS A 123 -29.38 -34.23 -2.39
N ALA A 124 -30.02 -33.96 -1.26
CA ALA A 124 -31.30 -33.26 -1.23
C ALA A 124 -31.19 -31.84 -1.82
N LYS A 125 -30.10 -31.13 -1.54
CA LYS A 125 -29.78 -29.81 -2.13
C LYS A 125 -29.64 -29.88 -3.66
N GLU A 126 -28.89 -30.83 -4.20
CA GLU A 126 -28.75 -31.02 -5.66
C GLU A 126 -30.09 -31.35 -6.33
N MET A 127 -30.97 -32.05 -5.62
CA MET A 127 -32.34 -32.36 -6.04
C MET A 127 -33.36 -31.23 -5.77
N GLN A 128 -32.92 -30.09 -5.22
CA GLN A 128 -33.78 -28.95 -4.82
C GLN A 128 -34.89 -29.32 -3.81
N GLN A 129 -34.66 -30.36 -3.02
CA GLN A 129 -35.50 -30.78 -1.89
C GLN A 129 -35.04 -30.05 -0.62
N TRP A 130 -35.40 -28.76 -0.54
CA TRP A 130 -34.85 -27.83 0.45
C TRP A 130 -35.26 -28.17 1.89
N GLU A 131 -36.49 -28.59 2.09
CA GLU A 131 -37.04 -28.99 3.39
C GLU A 131 -36.27 -30.20 3.96
N GLU A 132 -36.03 -31.21 3.13
CA GLU A 132 -35.26 -32.41 3.47
C GLU A 132 -33.78 -32.09 3.70
N ALA A 133 -33.20 -31.19 2.90
CA ALA A 133 -31.83 -30.73 3.09
C ALA A 133 -31.64 -30.04 4.44
N ILE A 134 -32.56 -29.15 4.83
CA ILE A 134 -32.54 -28.45 6.13
C ILE A 134 -32.54 -29.46 7.28
N ILE A 135 -33.45 -30.45 7.26
CA ILE A 135 -33.55 -31.47 8.30
C ILE A 135 -32.26 -32.28 8.41
N ALA A 136 -31.70 -32.71 7.27
CA ALA A 136 -30.48 -33.49 7.24
C ALA A 136 -29.27 -32.69 7.76
N TYR A 137 -29.10 -31.43 7.33
CA TYR A 137 -28.02 -30.58 7.82
C TYR A 137 -28.17 -30.21 9.30
N GLN A 138 -29.38 -29.97 9.79
CA GLN A 138 -29.62 -29.71 11.21
C GLN A 138 -29.22 -30.92 12.05
N ARG A 139 -29.60 -32.12 11.62
CA ARG A 139 -29.22 -33.35 12.32
C ARG A 139 -27.71 -33.61 12.27
N ALA A 140 -27.05 -33.32 11.14
CA ALA A 140 -25.60 -33.35 11.06
C ALA A 140 -24.95 -32.35 12.05
N LEU A 141 -25.46 -31.13 12.13
CA LEU A 141 -24.95 -30.10 13.05
C LEU A 141 -25.17 -30.47 14.52
N GLU A 142 -26.29 -31.13 14.87
CA GLU A 142 -26.52 -31.68 16.22
C GLU A 142 -25.47 -32.73 16.60
N LEU A 143 -25.09 -33.58 15.66
CA LEU A 143 -24.10 -34.64 15.87
C LEU A 143 -22.66 -34.09 15.92
N ASN A 144 -22.38 -32.99 15.21
CA ASN A 144 -21.11 -32.29 15.26
C ASN A 144 -21.27 -30.76 15.26
N PRO A 145 -21.42 -30.13 16.44
CA PRO A 145 -21.61 -28.69 16.56
C PRO A 145 -20.41 -27.85 16.08
N GLY A 146 -19.23 -28.45 15.94
CA GLY A 146 -18.02 -27.78 15.45
C GLY A 146 -18.01 -27.52 13.95
N TYR A 147 -18.93 -28.14 13.20
CA TYR A 147 -19.06 -28.00 11.74
C TYR A 147 -19.92 -26.80 11.35
N THR A 148 -19.52 -25.60 11.81
CA THR A 148 -20.32 -24.37 11.70
C THR A 148 -20.58 -23.91 10.26
N SER A 149 -19.84 -24.43 9.27
CA SER A 149 -20.08 -24.20 7.84
C SER A 149 -21.48 -24.68 7.39
N LEU A 150 -22.04 -25.70 8.06
CA LEU A 150 -23.40 -26.18 7.80
C LEU A 150 -24.48 -25.12 8.03
N ASN A 151 -24.23 -24.12 8.86
CA ASN A 151 -25.19 -23.04 9.06
C ASN A 151 -25.40 -22.22 7.77
N SER A 152 -24.37 -22.09 6.92
CA SER A 152 -24.50 -21.43 5.61
C SER A 152 -25.35 -22.25 4.64
N ASP A 153 -25.15 -23.57 4.58
CA ASP A 153 -25.98 -24.46 3.75
C ASP A 153 -27.45 -24.49 4.22
N ILE A 154 -27.69 -24.45 5.54
CA ILE A 154 -29.03 -24.35 6.12
C ILE A 154 -29.67 -23.00 5.77
N ALA A 155 -28.92 -21.91 5.87
CA ALA A 155 -29.43 -20.57 5.55
C ALA A 155 -29.81 -20.43 4.06
N GLU A 156 -28.98 -20.95 3.15
CA GLU A 156 -29.27 -21.00 1.72
C GLU A 156 -30.52 -21.84 1.42
N ALA A 157 -30.65 -23.01 2.04
CA ALA A 157 -31.82 -23.86 1.86
C ALA A 157 -33.11 -23.19 2.35
N TYR A 158 -33.07 -22.46 3.48
CA TYR A 158 -34.21 -21.65 3.93
C TYR A 158 -34.53 -20.52 2.96
N TYR A 159 -33.53 -19.87 2.37
CA TYR A 159 -33.76 -18.82 1.37
C TYR A 159 -34.46 -19.35 0.11
N GLN A 160 -33.97 -20.45 -0.47
CA GLN A 160 -34.59 -21.06 -1.66
C GLN A 160 -36.00 -21.57 -1.38
N LEU A 161 -36.23 -22.12 -0.18
CA LEU A 161 -37.56 -22.49 0.28
C LEU A 161 -38.50 -21.28 0.39
N GLY A 162 -38.01 -20.14 0.91
CA GLY A 162 -38.77 -18.89 0.95
C GLY A 162 -39.22 -18.41 -0.43
N LYS A 163 -38.34 -18.50 -1.44
CA LYS A 163 -38.69 -18.18 -2.84
C LYS A 163 -39.79 -19.09 -3.39
N LYS A 164 -39.67 -20.39 -3.18
CA LYS A 164 -40.67 -21.39 -3.59
C LYS A 164 -42.04 -21.07 -2.96
N TYR A 165 -42.08 -20.63 -1.70
CA TYR A 165 -43.32 -20.20 -1.05
C TYR A 165 -43.89 -18.89 -1.62
N ILE A 166 -43.05 -17.94 -2.03
CA ILE A 166 -43.50 -16.74 -2.76
C ILE A 166 -44.19 -17.12 -4.07
N GLU A 167 -43.58 -18.02 -4.86
CA GLU A 167 -44.16 -18.53 -6.12
C GLU A 167 -45.52 -19.21 -5.90
N GLN A 168 -45.72 -19.82 -4.73
CA GLN A 168 -46.97 -20.46 -4.30
C GLN A 168 -47.93 -19.48 -3.59
N ASN A 169 -47.59 -18.19 -3.50
CA ASN A 169 -48.34 -17.15 -2.80
C ASN A 169 -48.56 -17.43 -1.29
N GLN A 170 -47.66 -18.22 -0.68
CA GLN A 170 -47.62 -18.56 0.74
C GLN A 170 -46.71 -17.58 1.50
N LEU A 171 -47.22 -16.37 1.70
CA LEU A 171 -46.43 -15.22 2.13
C LEU A 171 -45.95 -15.30 3.59
N GLU A 172 -46.71 -15.97 4.47
CA GLU A 172 -46.37 -16.11 5.89
C GLU A 172 -45.25 -17.14 6.09
N GLU A 173 -45.29 -18.23 5.33
CA GLU A 173 -44.29 -19.28 5.28
C GLU A 173 -42.98 -18.76 4.67
N ALA A 174 -43.07 -17.93 3.62
CA ALA A 174 -41.92 -17.23 3.06
C ALA A 174 -41.22 -16.32 4.08
N ALA A 175 -42.00 -15.52 4.83
CA ALA A 175 -41.45 -14.65 5.89
C ALA A 175 -40.71 -15.45 6.97
N GLN A 176 -41.28 -16.58 7.40
CA GLN A 176 -40.65 -17.46 8.39
C GLN A 176 -39.36 -18.09 7.87
N CYS A 177 -39.32 -18.46 6.59
CA CYS A 177 -38.12 -19.00 5.97
C CYS A 177 -36.99 -17.96 5.92
N TYR A 178 -37.29 -16.73 5.51
CA TYR A 178 -36.29 -15.66 5.51
C TYR A 178 -35.81 -15.28 6.91
N GLN A 179 -36.69 -15.31 7.92
CA GLN A 179 -36.31 -15.12 9.32
C GLN A 179 -35.34 -16.21 9.80
N LYS A 180 -35.63 -17.49 9.50
CA LYS A 180 -34.76 -18.61 9.87
C LYS A 180 -33.42 -18.59 9.13
N ALA A 181 -33.41 -18.12 7.89
CA ALA A 181 -32.17 -17.94 7.13
C ALA A 181 -31.24 -16.93 7.82
N LEU A 182 -31.80 -15.81 8.31
CA LEU A 182 -31.06 -14.77 9.05
C LEU A 182 -30.46 -15.30 10.36
N GLU A 183 -31.24 -16.06 11.14
CA GLU A 183 -30.79 -16.62 12.43
C GLU A 183 -29.58 -17.56 12.30
N LYS A 184 -29.41 -18.19 11.14
CA LYS A 184 -28.31 -19.12 10.85
C LYS A 184 -27.07 -18.43 10.26
N GLN A 185 -27.15 -17.15 9.91
CA GLN A 185 -26.17 -16.49 9.04
C GLN A 185 -24.84 -16.09 9.71
N HIS A 186 -24.71 -16.14 11.04
CA HIS A 186 -23.60 -15.51 11.80
C HIS A 186 -22.16 -16.03 11.57
N TYR A 187 -21.88 -17.00 10.67
CA TYR A 187 -20.64 -17.79 10.71
C TYR A 187 -19.63 -17.71 9.53
N GLN A 188 -19.79 -16.88 8.48
CA GLN A 188 -18.72 -16.73 7.46
C GLN A 188 -18.73 -15.42 6.61
N LYS A 189 -17.67 -14.60 6.68
CA LYS A 189 -17.57 -13.19 6.20
C LYS A 189 -17.69 -12.93 4.67
N LEU A 190 -17.75 -13.91 3.78
CA LEU A 190 -17.88 -13.66 2.31
C LEU A 190 -19.25 -14.05 1.76
N ALA A 191 -19.72 -15.29 2.01
CA ALA A 191 -21.09 -15.73 1.69
C ALA A 191 -22.17 -15.02 2.53
N TYR A 192 -21.78 -14.41 3.66
CA TYR A 192 -22.64 -13.63 4.54
C TYR A 192 -23.30 -12.44 3.82
N TYR A 193 -22.58 -11.71 2.97
CA TYR A 193 -23.11 -10.46 2.40
C TYR A 193 -24.07 -10.72 1.23
N ASP A 194 -23.71 -11.64 0.32
CA ASP A 194 -24.55 -11.98 -0.84
C ASP A 194 -25.91 -12.56 -0.39
N LEU A 195 -25.90 -13.45 0.62
CA LEU A 195 -27.12 -14.03 1.17
C LEU A 195 -27.94 -13.00 1.98
N GLN A 196 -27.31 -12.04 2.66
CA GLN A 196 -28.03 -11.00 3.42
C GLN A 196 -28.76 -10.04 2.46
N GLU A 197 -28.12 -9.69 1.35
CA GLU A 197 -28.72 -8.89 0.28
C GLU A 197 -29.88 -9.64 -0.39
N MET A 198 -29.70 -10.94 -0.66
CA MET A 198 -30.75 -11.81 -1.19
C MET A 198 -31.97 -11.92 -0.25
N ILE A 199 -31.75 -12.07 1.05
CA ILE A 199 -32.81 -12.09 2.08
C ILE A 199 -33.51 -10.72 2.19
N ALA A 200 -32.76 -9.62 2.15
CA ALA A 200 -33.33 -8.27 2.18
C ALA A 200 -34.22 -8.00 0.96
N LYS A 201 -33.78 -8.40 -0.24
CA LYS A 201 -34.58 -8.36 -1.46
C LYS A 201 -35.85 -9.22 -1.33
N GLY A 202 -35.72 -10.43 -0.78
CA GLY A 202 -36.85 -11.31 -0.51
C GLY A 202 -37.90 -10.69 0.42
N PHE A 203 -37.47 -10.06 1.53
CA PHE A 203 -38.40 -9.33 2.41
C PHE A 203 -39.00 -8.09 1.74
N TYR A 204 -38.27 -7.40 0.88
CA TYR A 204 -38.78 -6.24 0.15
C TYR A 204 -39.86 -6.63 -0.87
N GLU A 205 -39.59 -7.65 -1.71
CA GLU A 205 -40.55 -8.21 -2.66
C GLU A 205 -41.81 -8.74 -1.94
N LEU A 206 -41.61 -9.44 -0.81
CA LEU A 206 -42.68 -9.90 0.06
C LEU A 206 -43.48 -8.73 0.65
N GLY A 207 -42.82 -7.64 1.03
CA GLY A 207 -43.45 -6.42 1.55
C GLY A 207 -44.36 -5.75 0.51
N LEU A 208 -43.88 -5.65 -0.73
CA LEU A 208 -44.66 -5.15 -1.87
C LEU A 208 -45.86 -6.06 -2.17
N GLN A 209 -45.66 -7.37 -2.24
CA GLN A 209 -46.73 -8.33 -2.52
C GLN A 209 -47.79 -8.35 -1.41
N ASN A 210 -47.39 -8.22 -0.14
CA ASN A 210 -48.33 -8.03 0.97
C ASN A 210 -49.12 -6.73 0.85
N ALA A 211 -48.47 -5.62 0.43
CA ALA A 211 -49.17 -4.36 0.20
C ALA A 211 -50.17 -4.46 -0.96
N GLU A 212 -49.80 -5.11 -2.08
CA GLU A 212 -50.66 -5.34 -3.24
C GLU A 212 -51.86 -6.24 -2.94
N THR A 213 -51.70 -7.20 -2.03
CA THR A 213 -52.77 -8.11 -1.58
C THR A 213 -53.60 -7.54 -0.41
N GLY A 214 -53.37 -6.29 -0.01
CA GLY A 214 -54.12 -5.58 1.03
C GLY A 214 -53.68 -5.87 2.47
N LYS A 215 -52.62 -6.65 2.68
CA LYS A 215 -51.99 -6.96 3.97
C LYS A 215 -50.94 -5.90 4.35
N LEU A 216 -51.39 -4.65 4.50
CA LEU A 216 -50.50 -3.49 4.71
C LEU A 216 -49.64 -3.59 5.98
N SER A 217 -50.17 -4.13 7.09
CA SER A 217 -49.45 -4.31 8.35
C SER A 217 -48.29 -5.31 8.23
N GLU A 218 -48.49 -6.39 7.51
CA GLU A 218 -47.51 -7.43 7.23
C GLU A 218 -46.44 -6.91 6.28
N GLY A 219 -46.85 -6.11 5.28
CA GLY A 219 -45.93 -5.39 4.39
C GLY A 219 -45.00 -4.45 5.16
N ILE A 220 -45.55 -3.65 6.09
CA ILE A 220 -44.76 -2.76 6.96
C ILE A 220 -43.75 -3.53 7.79
N LYS A 221 -44.15 -4.65 8.43
CA LYS A 221 -43.21 -5.50 9.19
C LYS A 221 -42.07 -6.06 8.33
N CYS A 222 -42.36 -6.41 7.08
CA CYS A 222 -41.31 -6.82 6.15
C CYS A 222 -40.32 -5.68 5.88
N PHE A 223 -40.79 -4.46 5.66
CA PHE A 223 -39.94 -3.28 5.48
C PHE A 223 -39.17 -2.88 6.76
N GLU A 224 -39.76 -3.06 7.94
CA GLU A 224 -39.08 -2.86 9.23
C GLU A 224 -37.92 -3.84 9.41
N ASN A 225 -38.10 -5.13 9.04
CA ASN A 225 -37.03 -6.12 9.08
C ASN A 225 -35.89 -5.77 8.11
N VAL A 226 -36.19 -5.30 6.90
CA VAL A 226 -35.18 -4.79 5.97
C VAL A 226 -34.40 -3.63 6.59
N SER A 227 -35.09 -2.70 7.25
CA SER A 227 -34.49 -1.51 7.88
C SER A 227 -33.56 -1.87 9.04
N LEU A 228 -33.90 -2.90 9.83
CA LEU A 228 -33.08 -3.41 10.94
C LEU A 228 -31.81 -4.14 10.47
N MET A 229 -31.82 -4.69 9.25
CA MET A 229 -30.66 -5.35 8.63
C MET A 229 -29.62 -4.35 8.08
N GLN A 230 -29.97 -3.08 7.95
CA GLN A 230 -29.08 -2.03 7.43
C GLN A 230 -28.21 -1.48 8.57
N THR A 231 -26.95 -1.89 8.66
CA THR A 231 -25.94 -1.00 9.26
C THR A 231 -25.31 -0.17 8.16
N LYS A 232 -25.06 1.13 8.40
CA LYS A 232 -24.30 1.99 7.47
C LYS A 232 -22.93 1.40 7.10
N GLY A 233 -22.41 0.45 7.88
CA GLY A 233 -21.19 -0.29 7.57
C GLY A 233 -21.31 -1.25 6.38
N ASN A 234 -22.47 -1.89 6.20
CA ASN A 234 -22.67 -2.92 5.18
C ASN A 234 -22.55 -2.37 3.75
N ILE A 235 -22.96 -1.12 3.52
CA ILE A 235 -22.83 -0.47 2.22
C ILE A 235 -21.37 -0.14 1.87
N TYR A 236 -20.53 0.16 2.87
CA TYR A 236 -19.12 0.45 2.62
C TYR A 236 -18.37 -0.78 2.10
N ASP A 237 -18.64 -1.95 2.68
CA ASP A 237 -18.10 -3.23 2.21
C ASP A 237 -18.61 -3.58 0.81
N HIS A 238 -19.92 -3.41 0.54
CA HIS A 238 -20.51 -3.69 -0.78
C HIS A 238 -19.85 -2.85 -1.88
N ILE A 239 -19.75 -1.53 -1.68
CA ILE A 239 -19.09 -0.62 -2.63
C ILE A 239 -17.61 -1.00 -2.79
N TRP A 240 -16.87 -1.17 -1.70
CA TRP A 240 -15.45 -1.51 -1.76
C TRP A 240 -15.19 -2.81 -2.52
N ARG A 241 -16.04 -3.82 -2.31
CA ARG A 241 -15.99 -5.10 -3.02
C ARG A 241 -16.32 -4.93 -4.50
N GLY A 242 -17.37 -4.18 -4.82
CA GLY A 242 -17.77 -3.88 -6.19
C GLY A 242 -16.67 -3.20 -7.01
N LEU A 243 -16.02 -2.17 -6.45
CA LEU A 243 -14.91 -1.46 -7.10
C LEU A 243 -13.67 -2.34 -7.36
N ASN A 244 -13.51 -3.40 -6.57
CA ASN A 244 -12.41 -4.36 -6.67
C ASN A 244 -12.81 -5.71 -7.30
N SER A 245 -14.01 -5.77 -7.88
CA SER A 245 -14.58 -6.96 -8.54
C SER A 245 -14.61 -8.21 -7.66
N LEU A 246 -14.75 -8.02 -6.35
CA LEU A 246 -15.00 -9.06 -5.35
C LEU A 246 -16.48 -9.46 -5.27
N GLY A 247 -17.35 -8.77 -6.01
CA GLY A 247 -18.82 -8.92 -6.09
C GLY A 247 -19.42 -8.00 -7.18
N PHE A 248 -20.72 -8.13 -7.46
CA PHE A 248 -21.48 -7.23 -8.34
C PHE A 248 -21.85 -5.94 -7.59
N LEU A 249 -21.71 -4.77 -8.25
CA LEU A 249 -22.13 -3.48 -7.70
C LEU A 249 -23.49 -3.09 -8.32
N ASP A 250 -24.57 -3.28 -7.57
CA ASP A 250 -25.90 -2.83 -8.00
C ASP A 250 -26.11 -1.35 -7.71
N GLU A 251 -25.92 -0.51 -8.73
CA GLU A 251 -26.12 0.93 -8.61
C GLU A 251 -27.59 1.34 -8.44
N THR A 252 -28.53 0.45 -8.80
CA THR A 252 -29.97 0.70 -8.63
C THR A 252 -30.44 0.41 -7.22
N SER A 253 -29.55 -0.14 -6.39
CA SER A 253 -29.82 -0.37 -5.00
C SER A 253 -30.04 0.95 -4.25
N PHE A 254 -31.13 1.04 -3.48
CA PHE A 254 -31.43 2.20 -2.62
C PHE A 254 -30.25 2.61 -1.71
N TYR A 255 -29.36 1.67 -1.38
CA TYR A 255 -28.16 1.94 -0.59
C TYR A 255 -27.18 2.93 -1.25
N CYS A 256 -27.17 3.01 -2.59
CA CYS A 256 -26.31 3.92 -3.36
C CYS A 256 -26.81 5.38 -3.34
N GLU A 257 -28.00 5.64 -2.77
CA GLU A 257 -28.59 6.98 -2.61
C GLU A 257 -28.24 7.64 -1.25
N ILE A 258 -27.55 6.93 -0.36
CA ILE A 258 -27.22 7.39 1.00
C ILE A 258 -26.01 8.36 0.99
N ASP A 259 -26.05 9.41 1.81
CA ASP A 259 -24.89 10.29 2.08
C ASP A 259 -23.75 9.52 2.79
N ILE A 260 -22.63 9.31 2.09
CA ILE A 260 -21.46 8.57 2.58
C ILE A 260 -20.41 9.57 3.08
N ARG A 261 -20.23 9.62 4.40
CA ARG A 261 -19.19 10.47 5.03
C ARG A 261 -17.88 9.73 5.18
N ARG A 262 -16.80 10.29 4.65
CA ARG A 262 -15.44 9.71 4.66
C ARG A 262 -14.98 9.27 6.05
N GLU A 263 -15.17 10.11 7.07
CA GLU A 263 -14.75 9.81 8.45
C GLU A 263 -15.49 8.59 9.03
N ALA A 264 -16.77 8.41 8.65
CA ALA A 264 -17.55 7.26 9.09
C ALA A 264 -17.09 5.97 8.39
N VAL A 265 -16.73 6.06 7.11
CA VAL A 265 -16.16 4.92 6.36
C VAL A 265 -14.79 4.52 6.89
N GLU A 266 -13.94 5.52 7.16
CA GLU A 266 -12.60 5.30 7.70
C GLU A 266 -12.66 4.66 9.09
N ALA A 267 -13.52 5.17 9.98
CA ALA A 267 -13.78 4.57 11.29
C ALA A 267 -14.34 3.15 11.18
N TYR A 268 -15.19 2.89 10.20
CA TYR A 268 -15.70 1.54 9.94
C TYR A 268 -14.57 0.59 9.58
N PHE A 269 -13.79 0.88 8.53
CA PHE A 269 -12.70 -0.01 8.11
C PHE A 269 -11.58 -0.14 9.14
N ALA A 270 -11.35 0.87 9.97
CA ALA A 270 -10.44 0.78 11.11
C ALA A 270 -10.88 -0.27 12.13
N ASN A 271 -12.19 -0.51 12.28
CA ASN A 271 -12.74 -1.48 13.22
C ASN A 271 -13.03 -2.86 12.59
N THR A 272 -13.25 -2.93 11.27
CA THR A 272 -13.71 -4.17 10.61
C THR A 272 -12.68 -4.85 9.71
N SER A 273 -11.66 -4.12 9.24
CA SER A 273 -10.62 -4.72 8.39
C SER A 273 -9.72 -5.64 9.20
N THR A 274 -9.45 -6.82 8.65
CA THR A 274 -8.64 -7.85 9.31
C THR A 274 -7.44 -8.17 8.45
N TYR A 275 -6.42 -7.31 8.54
CA TYR A 275 -5.25 -7.41 7.66
C TYR A 275 -4.32 -8.57 8.04
N ARG A 276 -4.04 -9.46 7.08
CA ARG A 276 -2.90 -10.38 7.19
C ARG A 276 -1.68 -9.72 6.55
N ILE A 277 -0.56 -9.70 7.28
CA ILE A 277 0.68 -9.07 6.82
C ILE A 277 1.74 -10.15 6.68
N ILE A 278 2.35 -10.24 5.50
CA ILE A 278 3.47 -11.14 5.22
C ILE A 278 4.65 -10.29 4.75
N SER A 279 5.83 -10.56 5.31
CA SER A 279 7.07 -9.88 4.98
C SER A 279 7.90 -10.75 4.03
N LEU A 280 8.22 -10.27 2.83
CA LEU A 280 8.99 -11.06 1.85
C LEU A 280 10.43 -11.37 2.28
N TRP A 281 11.01 -10.57 3.18
CA TRP A 281 12.35 -10.80 3.71
C TRP A 281 12.38 -11.77 4.91
N ASP A 282 11.22 -12.17 5.42
CA ASP A 282 11.08 -13.09 6.56
C ASP A 282 9.80 -13.94 6.39
N VAL A 283 9.71 -14.68 5.28
CA VAL A 283 8.53 -15.50 4.97
C VAL A 283 8.53 -16.79 5.80
N LYS A 284 7.62 -16.88 6.76
CA LYS A 284 7.45 -18.03 7.65
C LYS A 284 6.83 -19.23 6.93
N ALA A 285 6.96 -20.43 7.49
CA ALA A 285 6.40 -21.65 6.91
C ALA A 285 4.87 -21.54 6.69
N ASP A 286 4.14 -21.04 7.68
CA ASP A 286 2.68 -20.83 7.61
C ASP A 286 2.29 -19.79 6.55
N ASP A 287 3.16 -18.82 6.27
CA ASP A 287 2.94 -17.82 5.23
C ASP A 287 3.15 -18.42 3.84
N LYS A 288 4.15 -19.31 3.67
CA LYS A 288 4.35 -20.02 2.40
C LYS A 288 3.15 -20.89 2.05
N GLU A 289 2.62 -21.63 3.02
CA GLU A 289 1.45 -22.48 2.81
C GLU A 289 0.20 -21.64 2.51
N TYR A 290 0.01 -20.54 3.24
CA TYR A 290 -1.10 -19.62 2.98
C TYR A 290 -1.02 -18.99 1.57
N LEU A 291 0.14 -18.47 1.16
CA LEU A 291 0.33 -17.91 -0.18
C LEU A 291 0.07 -18.96 -1.27
N LYS A 292 0.52 -20.20 -1.05
CA LYS A 292 0.27 -21.33 -1.97
C LYS A 292 -1.21 -21.64 -2.10
N GLN A 293 -1.98 -21.64 -1.00
CA GLN A 293 -3.43 -21.83 -1.02
C GLN A 293 -4.16 -20.75 -1.82
N LEU A 294 -3.63 -19.51 -1.82
CA LEU A 294 -4.14 -18.41 -2.62
C LEU A 294 -3.66 -18.41 -4.08
N GLY A 295 -2.76 -19.34 -4.45
CA GLY A 295 -2.13 -19.37 -5.78
C GLY A 295 -1.09 -18.27 -6.02
N LEU A 296 -0.66 -17.55 -4.97
CA LEU A 296 0.33 -16.47 -5.08
C LEU A 296 1.76 -17.05 -5.14
N SER A 297 2.52 -16.65 -6.16
CA SER A 297 3.93 -17.03 -6.29
C SER A 297 4.84 -16.05 -5.55
N ILE A 298 5.63 -16.57 -4.60
CA ILE A 298 6.65 -15.79 -3.89
C ILE A 298 7.66 -15.19 -4.87
N THR A 299 8.09 -15.94 -5.87
CA THR A 299 9.03 -15.45 -6.90
C THR A 299 8.44 -14.30 -7.71
N ASN A 300 7.15 -14.35 -8.05
CA ASN A 300 6.49 -13.23 -8.74
C ASN A 300 6.45 -12.00 -7.81
N LEU A 301 6.08 -12.18 -6.54
CA LEU A 301 6.05 -11.10 -5.54
C LEU A 301 7.44 -10.47 -5.35
N GLU A 302 8.50 -11.28 -5.34
CA GLU A 302 9.89 -10.82 -5.30
C GLU A 302 10.25 -10.00 -6.54
N ILE A 303 9.82 -10.42 -7.75
CA ILE A 303 10.03 -9.66 -8.99
C ILE A 303 9.32 -8.31 -8.94
N ILE A 304 8.07 -8.25 -8.43
CA ILE A 304 7.33 -6.99 -8.27
C ILE A 304 8.07 -6.03 -7.34
N SER A 305 8.72 -6.56 -6.30
CA SER A 305 9.51 -5.76 -5.35
C SER A 305 10.73 -5.09 -5.96
N LYS A 306 11.24 -5.59 -7.09
CA LYS A 306 12.44 -5.04 -7.71
C LYS A 306 12.13 -3.77 -8.48
N ASP A 307 12.89 -2.72 -8.19
CA ASP A 307 12.98 -1.55 -9.04
C ASP A 307 14.27 -1.60 -9.84
N ASN A 308 14.15 -1.84 -11.15
CA ASN A 308 15.31 -2.05 -12.01
C ASN A 308 14.99 -1.62 -13.43
N ILE A 309 15.85 -0.78 -14.00
CA ILE A 309 15.59 -0.21 -15.32
C ILE A 309 15.56 -1.24 -16.45
N PHE A 310 16.36 -2.31 -16.36
CA PHE A 310 16.32 -3.39 -17.36
C PHE A 310 15.03 -4.20 -17.25
N LEU A 311 14.50 -4.35 -16.05
CA LEU A 311 13.22 -5.00 -15.82
C LEU A 311 12.07 -4.16 -16.40
N GLU A 312 12.10 -2.85 -16.21
CA GLU A 312 11.17 -1.92 -16.85
C GLU A 312 11.26 -1.99 -18.40
N ASP A 313 12.48 -2.00 -18.96
CA ASP A 313 12.68 -2.19 -20.41
C ASP A 313 12.07 -3.53 -20.89
N ILE A 314 12.23 -4.62 -20.14
CA ILE A 314 11.61 -5.92 -20.47
C ILE A 314 10.09 -5.81 -20.48
N TYR A 315 9.51 -5.17 -19.46
CA TYR A 315 8.06 -5.00 -19.37
C TYR A 315 7.49 -4.15 -20.51
N ILE A 316 8.12 -3.03 -20.83
CA ILE A 316 7.69 -2.15 -21.91
C ILE A 316 7.74 -2.88 -23.26
N ASN A 317 8.84 -3.60 -23.51
CA ASN A 317 9.04 -4.33 -24.75
C ASN A 317 8.13 -5.56 -24.90
N HIS A 318 7.44 -5.99 -23.84
CA HIS A 318 6.37 -6.97 -23.94
C HIS A 318 5.14 -6.43 -24.71
N PHE A 319 4.86 -5.13 -24.60
CA PHE A 319 3.68 -4.50 -25.21
C PHE A 319 3.98 -3.72 -26.49
N SER A 320 5.26 -3.47 -26.79
CA SER A 320 5.69 -2.69 -27.95
C SER A 320 6.24 -3.60 -29.05
N SER A 321 5.86 -3.33 -30.31
CA SER A 321 6.43 -4.02 -31.48
C SER A 321 7.83 -3.49 -31.84
N ALA A 322 8.16 -2.26 -31.43
CA ALA A 322 9.49 -1.68 -31.55
C ALA A 322 10.21 -1.77 -30.20
N LYS A 323 11.50 -2.11 -30.21
CA LYS A 323 12.31 -2.09 -28.99
C LYS A 323 12.42 -0.66 -28.48
N THR A 324 11.78 -0.39 -27.36
CA THR A 324 11.86 0.87 -26.60
C THR A 324 12.83 0.66 -25.44
N GLN A 325 13.70 1.64 -25.22
CA GLN A 325 14.54 1.70 -24.03
C GLN A 325 14.24 3.01 -23.32
N LEU A 326 13.98 2.92 -22.01
CA LEU A 326 13.80 4.10 -21.19
C LEU A 326 15.06 4.97 -21.22
N LYS A 327 14.86 6.28 -21.21
CA LYS A 327 15.95 7.23 -21.05
C LYS A 327 16.63 6.98 -19.71
N ARG A 328 17.95 7.19 -19.66
CA ARG A 328 18.74 6.90 -18.47
C ARG A 328 18.88 8.19 -17.66
N LYS A 329 18.59 8.11 -16.37
CA LYS A 329 18.95 9.16 -15.40
C LYS A 329 20.46 9.33 -15.33
N VAL A 330 20.90 10.48 -14.83
CA VAL A 330 22.34 10.78 -14.66
C VAL A 330 22.97 9.70 -13.79
N ALA A 331 24.11 9.17 -14.26
CA ALA A 331 24.84 8.16 -13.51
C ALA A 331 25.37 8.78 -12.21
N ARG A 332 24.84 8.29 -11.09
CA ARG A 332 25.34 8.68 -9.76
C ARG A 332 26.70 8.04 -9.53
N ASN A 333 27.61 8.78 -8.92
CA ASN A 333 28.87 8.20 -8.48
C ASN A 333 28.59 7.21 -7.34
N PRO A 334 28.89 5.89 -7.51
CA PRO A 334 28.58 4.86 -6.51
C PRO A 334 29.25 5.09 -5.16
N GLN A 335 30.37 5.83 -5.13
CA GLN A 335 31.10 6.12 -3.89
C GLN A 335 30.32 6.99 -2.90
N TYR A 336 29.26 7.66 -3.36
CA TYR A 336 28.49 8.61 -2.58
C TYR A 336 27.02 8.17 -2.36
N ILE A 337 26.60 7.03 -2.93
CA ILE A 337 25.24 6.54 -2.76
C ILE A 337 25.13 5.89 -1.39
N ALA A 338 24.50 6.59 -0.43
CA ALA A 338 24.17 5.97 0.86
C ALA A 338 23.29 4.73 0.62
N GLU A 339 23.47 3.67 1.41
CA GLU A 339 22.72 2.40 1.30
C GLU A 339 21.19 2.62 1.25
N TRP A 340 20.69 3.70 1.86
CA TRP A 340 19.28 4.11 1.82
C TRP A 340 18.77 4.40 0.40
N PHE A 341 19.64 4.79 -0.54
CA PHE A 341 19.28 5.07 -1.92
C PHE A 341 19.23 3.83 -2.82
N GLU A 342 19.83 2.70 -2.41
CA GLU A 342 19.85 1.45 -3.20
C GLU A 342 18.45 0.82 -3.37
N HIS A 343 17.48 1.23 -2.55
CA HIS A 343 16.09 0.78 -2.62
C HIS A 343 15.11 1.88 -3.07
N THR A 344 15.62 2.99 -3.62
CA THR A 344 14.75 4.05 -4.15
C THR A 344 14.16 3.63 -5.49
N GLY A 345 12.84 3.75 -5.61
CA GLY A 345 12.10 3.25 -6.77
C GLY A 345 12.06 4.31 -7.87
N MET A 346 13.11 4.42 -8.68
CA MET A 346 13.36 5.57 -9.56
C MET A 346 13.01 5.35 -11.03
N TYR A 347 12.63 4.12 -11.38
CA TYR A 347 12.41 3.75 -12.77
C TYR A 347 10.92 3.61 -13.10
N LEU A 348 10.08 3.35 -12.10
CA LEU A 348 8.62 3.28 -12.26
C LEU A 348 8.03 4.58 -12.82
N GLU A 349 8.48 5.73 -12.34
CA GLU A 349 8.00 7.02 -12.84
C GLU A 349 8.43 7.28 -14.29
N GLN A 350 9.59 6.77 -14.72
CA GLN A 350 10.05 6.90 -16.11
C GLN A 350 9.14 6.10 -17.04
N SER A 351 8.77 4.89 -16.64
CA SER A 351 7.78 4.08 -17.37
C SER A 351 6.45 4.84 -17.54
N ILE A 352 5.97 5.50 -16.48
CA ILE A 352 4.72 6.29 -16.55
C ILE A 352 4.89 7.49 -17.47
N ILE A 353 5.97 8.27 -17.34
CA ILE A 353 6.19 9.44 -18.20
C ILE A 353 6.35 9.06 -19.67
N GLU A 354 7.20 8.09 -19.98
CA GLU A 354 7.56 7.79 -21.36
C GLU A 354 6.48 6.99 -22.09
N THR A 355 5.70 6.18 -21.37
CA THR A 355 4.73 5.25 -21.97
C THR A 355 3.28 5.48 -21.57
N GLY A 356 3.01 6.25 -20.52
CA GLY A 356 1.68 6.44 -19.94
C GLY A 356 1.21 5.28 -19.05
N TYR A 357 2.08 4.34 -18.72
CA TYR A 357 1.75 3.14 -17.96
C TYR A 357 2.80 2.81 -16.90
N VAL A 358 2.33 2.25 -15.79
CA VAL A 358 3.12 1.49 -14.82
C VAL A 358 3.05 0.01 -15.17
N TYR A 359 4.16 -0.71 -15.00
CA TYR A 359 4.27 -2.12 -15.35
C TYR A 359 4.56 -3.00 -14.14
N SER A 360 4.16 -4.27 -14.24
CA SER A 360 4.42 -5.27 -13.21
C SER A 360 4.22 -6.68 -13.79
N VAL A 361 4.42 -7.69 -12.95
CA VAL A 361 3.99 -9.07 -13.24
C VAL A 361 2.75 -9.42 -12.41
N CYS A 362 1.89 -10.27 -12.94
CA CYS A 362 0.77 -10.79 -12.19
C CYS A 362 1.29 -11.73 -11.08
N PRO A 363 0.92 -11.51 -9.79
CA PRO A 363 1.39 -12.33 -8.68
C PRO A 363 1.06 -13.83 -8.82
N ILE A 364 -0.03 -14.17 -9.50
CA ILE A 364 -0.50 -15.55 -9.72
C ILE A 364 0.13 -16.12 -11.01
N SER A 365 -0.26 -15.60 -12.19
CA SER A 365 0.18 -16.17 -13.47
C SER A 365 1.60 -15.80 -13.92
N GLY A 366 2.24 -14.80 -13.33
CA GLY A 366 3.54 -14.28 -13.78
C GLY A 366 3.49 -13.51 -15.10
N ARG A 367 2.31 -13.34 -15.70
CA ARG A 367 2.13 -12.56 -16.93
C ARG A 367 2.55 -11.10 -16.72
N ILE A 368 3.25 -10.51 -17.68
CA ILE A 368 3.56 -9.08 -17.66
C ILE A 368 2.25 -8.33 -17.89
N ILE A 369 1.94 -7.41 -16.99
CA ILE A 369 0.74 -6.59 -17.00
C ILE A 369 1.12 -5.12 -16.85
N ARG A 370 0.21 -4.23 -17.26
CA ARG A 370 0.39 -2.79 -17.13
C ARG A 370 -0.88 -2.13 -16.65
N SER A 371 -0.74 -0.96 -16.06
CA SER A 371 -1.85 -0.13 -15.61
C SER A 371 -1.54 1.35 -15.85
N ASN A 372 -2.57 2.16 -15.91
CA ASN A 372 -2.48 3.62 -15.84
C ASN A 372 -3.39 4.17 -14.74
N GLN A 373 -3.85 3.29 -13.84
CA GLN A 373 -4.75 3.60 -12.74
C GLN A 373 -3.93 3.89 -11.49
N SER A 374 -3.87 5.17 -11.12
CA SER A 374 -3.13 5.68 -9.98
C SER A 374 -4.07 6.42 -9.03
N PHE A 375 -3.83 6.29 -7.73
CA PHE A 375 -4.50 7.08 -6.71
C PHE A 375 -3.46 7.58 -5.73
N PHE A 376 -3.73 8.73 -5.10
CA PHE A 376 -2.86 9.27 -4.08
C PHE A 376 -3.63 9.47 -2.78
N VAL A 377 -3.16 8.83 -1.72
CA VAL A 377 -3.62 9.05 -0.35
C VAL A 377 -2.39 9.19 0.51
N PHE A 378 -2.17 10.39 1.03
CA PHE A 378 -0.94 10.74 1.73
C PHE A 378 -0.59 9.72 2.83
N PRO A 379 0.66 9.22 2.88
CA PRO A 379 1.82 9.60 2.07
C PRO A 379 2.15 8.58 0.95
N SER A 380 1.15 8.01 0.27
CA SER A 380 1.39 6.89 -0.67
C SER A 380 0.57 6.97 -1.96
N PHE A 381 1.22 6.55 -3.03
CA PHE A 381 0.57 6.22 -4.30
C PHE A 381 0.07 4.78 -4.26
N PHE A 382 -1.08 4.57 -4.88
CA PHE A 382 -1.70 3.28 -5.09
C PHE A 382 -1.85 3.08 -6.59
N TYR A 383 -1.09 2.14 -7.15
CA TYR A 383 -1.22 1.76 -8.55
C TYR A 383 -2.02 0.46 -8.65
N ARG A 384 -3.21 0.54 -9.25
CA ARG A 384 -4.16 -0.58 -9.34
C ARG A 384 -3.85 -1.45 -10.54
N PHE A 385 -3.70 -2.74 -10.35
CA PHE A 385 -3.53 -3.72 -11.42
C PHE A 385 -4.70 -4.70 -11.46
N VAL A 386 -5.05 -5.12 -12.67
CA VAL A 386 -6.05 -6.17 -12.92
C VAL A 386 -5.32 -7.33 -13.60
N GLY A 387 -5.02 -8.38 -12.83
CA GLY A 387 -4.48 -9.64 -13.33
C GLY A 387 -5.51 -10.76 -13.19
N ASP A 388 -5.05 -11.94 -12.75
CA ASP A 388 -5.96 -13.00 -12.28
C ASP A 388 -6.69 -12.58 -10.99
N GLU A 389 -6.12 -11.62 -10.25
CA GLU A 389 -6.72 -10.93 -9.11
C GLU A 389 -6.41 -9.43 -9.20
N VAL A 390 -7.28 -8.60 -8.61
CA VAL A 390 -7.02 -7.17 -8.44
C VAL A 390 -6.03 -6.98 -7.30
N PHE A 391 -5.01 -6.15 -7.52
CA PHE A 391 -4.07 -5.77 -6.48
C PHE A 391 -3.57 -4.34 -6.65
N TYR A 392 -3.05 -3.76 -5.57
CA TYR A 392 -2.48 -2.42 -5.56
C TYR A 392 -1.00 -2.49 -5.20
N LEU A 393 -0.15 -1.91 -6.04
CA LEU A 393 1.23 -1.61 -5.68
C LEU A 393 1.25 -0.28 -4.92
N LEU A 394 1.70 -0.32 -3.66
CA LEU A 394 1.85 0.86 -2.84
C LEU A 394 3.27 1.38 -2.94
N VAL A 395 3.37 2.65 -3.32
CA VAL A 395 4.64 3.36 -3.55
C VAL A 395 4.71 4.56 -2.62
N GLY A 396 5.85 4.70 -1.92
CA GLY A 396 6.07 5.79 -0.98
C GLY A 396 6.32 7.14 -1.64
N GLU A 397 5.77 8.19 -1.05
CA GLU A 397 5.93 9.57 -1.52
C GLU A 397 7.37 10.10 -1.46
N TRP A 398 8.27 9.58 -0.62
CA TRP A 398 9.56 10.25 -0.41
C TRP A 398 10.60 9.99 -1.49
N CYS A 399 10.61 8.78 -2.03
CA CYS A 399 11.61 8.33 -2.99
C CYS A 399 11.07 7.26 -3.95
N ASN A 400 9.74 7.24 -4.12
CA ASN A 400 9.02 6.27 -4.93
C ASN A 400 9.37 4.80 -4.61
N ALA A 401 9.82 4.52 -3.40
CA ALA A 401 10.19 3.17 -3.02
C ALA A 401 8.93 2.29 -2.92
N ARG A 402 9.03 1.08 -3.49
CA ARG A 402 7.92 0.11 -3.54
C ARG A 402 7.76 -0.51 -2.15
N TYR A 403 6.71 -0.16 -1.42
CA TYR A 403 6.55 -0.61 -0.03
C TYR A 403 5.95 -1.99 0.09
N CYS A 404 4.84 -2.22 -0.62
CA CYS A 404 4.09 -3.46 -0.52
C CYS A 404 3.14 -3.63 -1.70
N VAL A 405 2.60 -4.84 -1.83
CA VAL A 405 1.39 -5.09 -2.60
C VAL A 405 0.24 -5.38 -1.66
N TYR A 406 -0.91 -4.77 -1.93
CA TYR A 406 -2.15 -4.97 -1.20
C TYR A 406 -3.19 -5.67 -2.07
N PHE A 407 -3.73 -6.79 -1.56
CA PHE A 407 -4.82 -7.53 -2.19
C PHE A 407 -6.14 -7.25 -1.45
N PRO A 408 -7.08 -6.51 -2.06
CA PRO A 408 -8.34 -6.13 -1.43
C PRO A 408 -9.23 -7.32 -1.07
N ARG A 409 -9.15 -8.43 -1.83
CA ARG A 409 -9.96 -9.64 -1.62
C ARG A 409 -9.78 -10.27 -0.24
N TRP A 410 -8.53 -10.32 0.20
CA TRP A 410 -8.13 -11.07 1.40
C TRP A 410 -7.71 -10.17 2.55
N ASP A 411 -7.79 -8.85 2.37
CA ASP A 411 -7.08 -7.89 3.21
C ASP A 411 -5.61 -8.29 3.44
N LEU A 412 -4.95 -8.76 2.38
CA LEU A 412 -3.59 -9.28 2.45
C LEU A 412 -2.60 -8.21 2.04
N ILE A 413 -1.61 -7.95 2.88
CA ILE A 413 -0.51 -7.01 2.64
C ILE A 413 0.78 -7.80 2.56
N ILE A 414 1.45 -7.73 1.40
CA ILE A 414 2.77 -8.31 1.18
C ILE A 414 3.80 -7.19 1.22
N LYS A 415 4.50 -7.06 2.35
CA LYS A 415 5.58 -6.07 2.48
C LYS A 415 6.84 -6.54 1.78
N PHE A 416 7.55 -5.62 1.12
CA PHE A 416 8.78 -5.91 0.38
C PHE A 416 10.05 -5.75 1.22
N TYR A 417 10.08 -4.76 2.11
CA TYR A 417 11.12 -4.55 3.14
C TYR A 417 10.47 -3.92 4.37
N ASN A 418 11.23 -3.76 5.45
CA ASN A 418 10.75 -3.17 6.70
C ASN A 418 10.55 -1.65 6.55
N ALA A 419 9.57 -1.25 5.74
CA ALA A 419 9.21 0.13 5.50
C ALA A 419 8.47 0.69 6.73
N PRO A 420 8.98 1.75 7.37
CA PRO A 420 8.36 2.32 8.57
C PRO A 420 7.00 2.97 8.31
N TYR A 421 6.63 3.22 7.04
CA TYR A 421 5.45 4.00 6.67
C TYR A 421 4.27 3.18 6.12
N THR A 422 4.39 1.84 6.03
CA THR A 422 3.24 1.00 5.64
C THR A 422 2.35 0.75 6.84
N SER A 423 1.39 1.64 7.06
CA SER A 423 0.36 1.50 8.09
C SER A 423 -0.96 1.02 7.49
N TYR A 424 -1.69 0.17 8.23
CA TYR A 424 -3.07 -0.17 7.91
C TYR A 424 -3.98 1.06 7.87
N HIS A 425 -3.60 2.14 8.57
CA HIS A 425 -4.28 3.43 8.50
C HIS A 425 -4.30 3.97 7.07
N THR A 426 -3.18 3.98 6.35
CA THR A 426 -3.12 4.47 4.96
C THR A 426 -4.05 3.68 4.02
N ILE A 427 -4.13 2.35 4.20
CA ILE A 427 -5.04 1.50 3.42
C ILE A 427 -6.51 1.79 3.81
N ASN A 428 -6.82 1.93 5.10
CA ASN A 428 -8.17 2.30 5.56
C ASN A 428 -8.60 3.66 5.01
N SER A 429 -7.69 4.66 5.02
CA SER A 429 -7.94 5.95 4.40
C SER A 429 -8.21 5.76 2.90
N PHE A 430 -7.41 4.98 2.18
CA PHE A 430 -7.64 4.68 0.75
C PHE A 430 -8.99 4.01 0.48
N LYS A 431 -9.40 3.03 1.30
CA LYS A 431 -10.75 2.44 1.24
C LYS A 431 -11.82 3.52 1.42
N ALA A 432 -11.65 4.40 2.40
CA ALA A 432 -12.60 5.48 2.67
C ALA A 432 -12.71 6.46 1.51
N TYR A 433 -11.60 6.92 0.93
CA TYR A 433 -11.61 7.76 -0.27
C TYR A 433 -12.32 7.07 -1.45
N SER A 434 -12.03 5.80 -1.67
CA SER A 434 -12.59 5.04 -2.79
C SER A 434 -14.09 4.82 -2.64
N VAL A 435 -14.56 4.48 -1.44
CA VAL A 435 -15.99 4.26 -1.16
C VAL A 435 -16.78 5.57 -1.15
N THR A 436 -16.23 6.64 -0.57
CA THR A 436 -16.91 7.95 -0.58
C THR A 436 -17.00 8.55 -1.98
N ASN A 437 -16.05 8.27 -2.86
CA ASN A 437 -16.01 8.79 -4.24
C ASN A 437 -16.28 7.67 -5.27
N TRP A 438 -17.14 6.70 -4.96
CA TRP A 438 -17.21 5.45 -5.71
C TRP A 438 -17.67 5.63 -7.16
N GLN A 439 -18.57 6.58 -7.46
CA GLN A 439 -19.01 6.84 -8.83
C GLN A 439 -17.87 7.36 -9.70
N THR A 440 -17.11 8.35 -9.21
CA THR A 440 -15.97 8.92 -9.94
C THR A 440 -14.82 7.92 -10.00
N PHE A 441 -14.58 7.14 -8.95
CA PHE A 441 -13.64 6.02 -8.98
C PHE A 441 -14.01 4.99 -10.05
N LYS A 442 -15.28 4.56 -10.11
CA LYS A 442 -15.76 3.59 -11.10
C LYS A 442 -15.59 4.13 -12.52
N SER A 443 -16.00 5.37 -12.75
CA SER A 443 -15.80 6.07 -14.03
C SER A 443 -14.32 6.12 -14.42
N TYR A 444 -13.46 6.45 -13.47
CA TYR A 444 -12.01 6.48 -13.62
C TYR A 444 -11.45 5.11 -14.03
N ILE A 445 -11.72 4.04 -13.27
CA ILE A 445 -11.15 2.71 -13.60
C ILE A 445 -11.72 2.12 -14.90
N SER A 446 -12.89 2.60 -15.35
CA SER A 446 -13.51 2.17 -16.61
C SER A 446 -13.00 2.95 -17.82
N THR A 447 -12.40 4.13 -17.62
CA THR A 447 -11.92 4.99 -18.71
C THR A 447 -10.51 4.58 -19.14
N PRO A 448 -10.28 4.08 -20.37
CA PRO A 448 -8.99 3.51 -20.76
C PRO A 448 -7.86 4.54 -20.91
N LYS A 449 -8.18 5.74 -21.40
CA LYS A 449 -7.20 6.80 -21.62
C LYS A 449 -7.01 7.61 -20.34
N LYS A 450 -5.74 7.86 -19.99
CA LYS A 450 -5.34 8.69 -18.86
C LYS A 450 -4.36 9.74 -19.32
N GLN A 451 -4.35 10.89 -18.65
CA GLN A 451 -3.37 11.95 -18.86
C GLN A 451 -2.26 11.82 -17.83
N VAL A 452 -1.00 11.85 -18.27
CA VAL A 452 0.16 11.74 -17.38
C VAL A 452 0.31 13.04 -16.59
N ALA A 453 0.23 12.94 -15.26
CA ALA A 453 0.19 14.10 -14.38
C ALA A 453 1.18 14.00 -13.20
N PRO A 454 2.43 14.48 -13.37
CA PRO A 454 3.36 14.67 -12.28
C PRO A 454 2.80 15.54 -11.15
N ILE A 455 3.10 15.17 -9.91
CA ILE A 455 2.81 15.98 -8.72
C ILE A 455 4.10 16.60 -8.19
N ILE A 456 4.03 17.86 -7.75
CA ILE A 456 5.10 18.56 -7.05
C ILE A 456 4.53 19.48 -5.97
N GLY A 457 5.32 19.72 -4.91
CA GLY A 457 4.92 20.62 -3.82
C GLY A 457 3.74 20.04 -3.05
N ASP A 458 3.75 18.72 -2.85
CA ASP A 458 2.75 17.92 -2.16
C ASP A 458 2.50 18.37 -0.71
N LEU A 459 1.90 17.52 0.13
CA LEU A 459 1.44 17.92 1.46
C LEU A 459 2.55 18.02 2.49
N PHE A 460 3.80 17.76 2.09
CA PHE A 460 4.93 17.83 2.98
C PHE A 460 5.65 19.18 2.82
N ASN A 461 5.60 20.02 3.85
CA ASN A 461 6.39 21.26 3.92
C ASN A 461 7.89 20.93 4.12
N ASN A 462 8.56 20.45 3.06
CA ASN A 462 9.98 20.09 3.09
C ASN A 462 10.65 20.36 1.75
N LEU A 463 11.52 21.36 1.80
CA LEU A 463 12.35 21.80 0.67
C LEU A 463 13.18 20.67 0.05
N THR A 464 13.64 19.70 0.86
CA THR A 464 14.47 18.58 0.42
C THR A 464 13.77 17.76 -0.66
N HIS A 465 12.53 17.34 -0.40
CA HIS A 465 11.76 16.54 -1.35
C HIS A 465 11.34 17.38 -2.56
N TYR A 466 10.97 18.64 -2.36
CA TYR A 466 10.62 19.54 -3.45
C TYR A 466 11.80 19.75 -4.44
N LEU A 467 13.04 19.87 -3.93
CA LEU A 467 14.22 19.96 -4.80
C LEU A 467 14.46 18.68 -5.60
N TRP A 468 14.21 17.51 -5.01
CA TRP A 468 14.26 16.24 -5.74
C TRP A 468 13.16 16.13 -6.80
N ASP A 469 11.99 16.70 -6.55
CA ASP A 469 10.92 16.78 -7.54
C ASP A 469 11.35 17.67 -8.71
N LEU A 470 11.92 18.86 -8.44
CA LEU A 470 12.48 19.74 -9.48
C LEU A 470 13.62 19.08 -10.27
N ALA A 471 14.46 18.27 -9.62
CA ALA A 471 15.47 17.47 -10.31
C ALA A 471 14.85 16.42 -11.24
N GLY A 472 13.70 15.86 -10.86
CA GLY A 472 12.89 15.04 -11.75
C GLY A 472 12.43 15.81 -13.01
N PHE A 473 11.99 17.07 -12.86
CA PHE A 473 11.67 17.93 -14.00
C PHE A 473 12.90 18.31 -14.83
N GLN A 474 14.06 18.54 -14.20
CA GLN A 474 15.30 18.79 -14.93
C GLN A 474 15.69 17.57 -15.79
N TYR A 475 15.52 16.35 -15.25
CA TYR A 475 15.70 15.13 -16.02
C TYR A 475 14.78 15.07 -17.25
N LEU A 476 13.51 15.48 -17.10
CA LEU A 476 12.58 15.53 -18.23
C LEU A 476 13.01 16.55 -19.29
N ASP A 477 13.47 17.74 -18.87
CA ASP A 477 14.02 18.77 -19.74
C ASP A 477 15.24 18.24 -20.52
N ASP A 478 16.22 17.68 -19.81
CA ASP A 478 17.46 17.15 -20.41
C ASP A 478 17.22 16.04 -21.44
N ASN A 479 16.14 15.29 -21.27
CA ASN A 479 15.78 14.17 -22.15
C ASN A 479 14.69 14.50 -23.16
N ASN A 480 14.25 15.76 -23.27
CA ASN A 480 13.15 16.20 -24.14
C ASN A 480 11.83 15.43 -23.89
N LEU A 481 11.51 15.18 -22.61
CA LEU A 481 10.34 14.45 -22.16
C LEU A 481 9.23 15.35 -21.58
N LEU A 482 9.45 16.66 -21.46
CA LEU A 482 8.42 17.59 -20.94
C LEU A 482 7.12 17.56 -21.76
N ASP A 483 7.19 17.29 -23.07
CA ASP A 483 6.01 17.15 -23.94
C ASP A 483 5.17 15.89 -23.65
N LYS A 484 5.73 14.91 -22.93
CA LYS A 484 5.01 13.72 -22.47
C LYS A 484 4.16 13.98 -21.23
N VAL A 485 4.35 15.13 -20.59
CA VAL A 485 3.55 15.56 -19.46
C VAL A 485 2.32 16.31 -19.96
N ASP A 486 1.15 15.77 -19.66
CA ASP A 486 -0.14 16.38 -20.05
C ASP A 486 -0.54 17.49 -19.07
N LYS A 487 -0.34 17.26 -17.78
CA LYS A 487 -0.67 18.17 -16.67
C LYS A 487 0.40 18.10 -15.58
N VAL A 488 0.55 19.16 -14.79
CA VAL A 488 1.37 19.14 -13.57
C VAL A 488 0.50 19.61 -12.41
N LEU A 489 0.39 18.76 -11.39
CA LEU A 489 -0.39 19.02 -10.20
C LEU A 489 0.52 19.65 -9.15
N VAL A 490 0.33 20.92 -8.86
CA VAL A 490 1.15 21.72 -7.95
C VAL A 490 0.40 21.94 -6.65
N GLY A 491 0.96 21.44 -5.55
CA GLY A 491 0.33 21.54 -4.24
C GLY A 491 0.57 22.88 -3.53
N PRO A 492 0.29 22.95 -2.22
CA PRO A 492 0.37 24.19 -1.45
C PRO A 492 1.81 24.64 -1.17
N TYR A 493 2.78 23.72 -1.13
CA TYR A 493 4.18 24.01 -0.78
C TYR A 493 5.09 24.12 -2.02
N ASP A 494 4.75 25.05 -2.91
CA ASP A 494 5.56 25.38 -4.09
C ASP A 494 6.64 26.43 -3.72
N PHE A 495 7.86 25.97 -3.44
CA PHE A 495 8.92 26.81 -2.87
C PHE A 495 9.51 27.83 -3.87
N PHE A 496 9.68 27.45 -5.13
CA PHE A 496 10.33 28.29 -6.14
C PHE A 496 9.40 28.72 -7.29
N ASN A 497 8.15 28.27 -7.27
CA ASN A 497 7.21 28.35 -8.39
C ASN A 497 7.71 27.55 -9.59
N LEU A 498 7.11 26.39 -9.83
CA LEU A 498 7.51 25.50 -10.93
C LEU A 498 7.56 26.23 -12.28
N GLY A 499 6.58 27.08 -12.58
CA GLY A 499 6.49 27.79 -13.86
C GLY A 499 7.56 28.85 -14.06
N ASP A 500 8.16 29.37 -12.98
CA ASP A 500 9.28 30.30 -13.07
C ASP A 500 10.62 29.59 -13.23
N VAL A 501 10.77 28.41 -12.62
CA VAL A 501 11.95 27.53 -12.79
C VAL A 501 11.93 26.87 -14.18
N PHE A 502 10.77 26.37 -14.60
CA PHE A 502 10.56 25.69 -15.89
C PHE A 502 9.49 26.41 -16.72
N PRO A 503 9.82 27.58 -17.31
CA PRO A 503 8.90 28.31 -18.18
C PRO A 503 8.49 27.55 -19.45
N GLU A 504 9.21 26.48 -19.79
CA GLU A 504 8.89 25.53 -20.86
C GLU A 504 7.60 24.75 -20.56
N ILE A 505 7.22 24.61 -19.29
CA ILE A 505 5.95 24.04 -18.88
C ILE A 505 4.87 25.12 -19.04
N GLY A 506 4.07 24.99 -20.11
CA GLY A 506 2.97 25.91 -20.39
C GLY A 506 2.05 26.08 -19.17
N LYS A 507 1.64 27.34 -18.89
CA LYS A 507 0.79 27.67 -17.74
C LYS A 507 -0.55 26.91 -17.74
N ASP A 508 -1.04 26.55 -18.92
CA ASP A 508 -2.25 25.74 -19.13
C ASP A 508 -2.08 24.28 -18.70
N LYS A 509 -0.84 23.78 -18.57
CA LYS A 509 -0.54 22.46 -18.03
C LYS A 509 -0.54 22.44 -16.50
N ILE A 510 -0.36 23.58 -15.83
CA ILE A 510 -0.25 23.66 -14.37
C ILE A 510 -1.64 23.75 -13.74
N GLU A 511 -1.96 22.79 -12.88
CA GLU A 511 -3.16 22.75 -12.06
C GLU A 511 -2.78 22.77 -10.58
N VAL A 512 -3.46 23.60 -9.79
CA VAL A 512 -3.12 23.80 -8.38
C VAL A 512 -4.13 23.09 -7.48
N PHE A 513 -3.66 22.46 -6.40
CA PHE A 513 -4.51 21.89 -5.35
C PHE A 513 -4.08 22.34 -3.95
N ASP A 514 -5.02 22.28 -3.00
CA ASP A 514 -4.81 22.79 -1.64
C ASP A 514 -4.53 21.70 -0.59
N ASN A 515 -5.02 20.47 -0.79
CA ASN A 515 -4.88 19.37 0.16
C ASN A 515 -5.01 17.97 -0.51
N SER A 516 -4.78 16.88 0.25
CA SER A 516 -4.88 15.50 -0.23
C SER A 516 -6.26 15.15 -0.79
N ILE A 517 -7.33 15.69 -0.20
CA ILE A 517 -8.70 15.38 -0.62
C ILE A 517 -8.92 15.92 -2.04
N ASN A 518 -8.56 17.19 -2.26
CA ASN A 518 -8.67 17.80 -3.57
C ASN A 518 -7.76 17.12 -4.59
N LEU A 519 -6.54 16.71 -4.19
CA LEU A 519 -5.65 15.96 -5.08
C LEU A 519 -6.26 14.61 -5.50
N TYR A 520 -6.79 13.82 -4.56
CA TYR A 520 -7.44 12.55 -4.90
C TYR A 520 -8.61 12.76 -5.87
N GLN A 521 -9.47 13.75 -5.60
CA GLN A 521 -10.62 14.09 -6.45
C GLN A 521 -10.17 14.54 -7.85
N SER A 522 -9.23 15.47 -7.94
CA SER A 522 -8.67 15.93 -9.21
C SER A 522 -8.14 14.76 -10.05
N ILE A 523 -7.46 13.78 -9.42
CA ILE A 523 -6.94 12.60 -10.13
C ILE A 523 -8.07 11.78 -10.76
N VAL A 524 -9.11 11.44 -9.99
CA VAL A 524 -10.17 10.55 -10.47
C VAL A 524 -11.13 11.25 -11.43
N GLU A 525 -11.47 12.52 -11.20
CA GLU A 525 -12.41 13.29 -12.02
C GLU A 525 -11.82 13.63 -13.39
N ASN A 526 -10.53 13.99 -13.43
CA ASN A 526 -9.87 14.41 -14.67
C ASN A 526 -9.11 13.27 -15.37
N ASN A 527 -9.25 12.03 -14.91
CA ASN A 527 -8.60 10.86 -15.51
C ASN A 527 -7.07 10.98 -15.58
N TYR A 528 -6.45 11.41 -14.48
CA TYR A 528 -5.00 11.52 -14.39
C TYR A 528 -4.35 10.18 -14.02
N CYS A 529 -3.27 9.83 -14.72
CA CYS A 529 -2.26 8.89 -14.24
C CYS A 529 -1.20 9.71 -13.50
N ALA A 530 -1.46 9.91 -12.21
CA ALA A 530 -0.64 10.69 -11.33
C ALA A 530 0.64 9.94 -10.94
N VAL A 531 1.73 10.68 -10.87
CA VAL A 531 3.06 10.16 -10.56
C VAL A 531 3.84 11.22 -9.80
N LYS A 532 4.74 10.81 -8.90
CA LYS A 532 5.73 11.73 -8.33
C LYS A 532 7.04 11.58 -9.08
N LEU A 533 7.63 12.69 -9.50
CA LEU A 533 8.95 12.69 -10.09
C LEU A 533 9.96 12.79 -8.94
N VAL A 534 10.92 11.89 -8.86
CA VAL A 534 11.98 11.99 -7.86
C VAL A 534 13.33 11.74 -8.49
N GLU A 535 14.22 12.71 -8.39
CA GLU A 535 15.64 12.57 -8.66
C GLU A 535 16.41 13.08 -7.43
N CYS A 536 16.99 12.16 -6.67
CA CYS A 536 17.76 12.48 -5.46
C CYS A 536 19.17 12.99 -5.79
N PHE A 537 19.31 13.75 -6.88
CA PHE A 537 20.57 14.29 -7.36
C PHE A 537 20.34 15.64 -8.04
N ILE A 538 20.95 16.69 -7.48
CA ILE A 538 20.84 18.07 -7.94
C ILE A 538 22.00 18.37 -8.88
N GLN A 539 21.69 18.59 -10.16
CA GLN A 539 22.65 19.05 -11.15
C GLN A 539 22.94 20.54 -10.98
N GLU A 540 24.13 21.00 -11.38
CA GLU A 540 24.48 22.43 -11.39
C GLU A 540 23.49 23.24 -12.24
N LYS A 541 23.10 22.69 -13.39
CA LYS A 541 22.11 23.29 -14.30
C LYS A 541 20.79 23.61 -13.60
N LEU A 542 20.30 22.72 -12.73
CA LEU A 542 19.06 22.97 -11.97
C LEU A 542 19.26 24.06 -10.92
N ALA A 543 20.38 24.02 -10.20
CA ALA A 543 20.69 25.03 -9.19
C ALA A 543 20.77 26.43 -9.81
N ASP A 544 21.46 26.56 -10.94
CA ASP A 544 21.53 27.81 -11.71
C ASP A 544 20.14 28.26 -12.18
N ARG A 545 19.32 27.32 -12.67
CA ARG A 545 17.93 27.60 -13.10
C ARG A 545 17.10 28.18 -11.95
N ILE A 546 17.17 27.59 -10.76
CA ILE A 546 16.51 28.09 -9.54
C ILE A 546 17.01 29.49 -9.17
N TYR A 547 18.33 29.71 -9.23
CA TYR A 547 18.92 31.02 -8.94
C TYR A 547 18.46 32.11 -9.91
N GLN A 548 18.47 31.82 -11.22
CA GLN A 548 18.03 32.76 -12.25
C GLN A 548 16.53 33.08 -12.14
N ALA A 549 15.69 32.08 -11.83
CA ALA A 549 14.28 32.31 -11.54
C ALA A 549 14.10 33.22 -10.30
N SER A 550 14.90 32.98 -9.28
CA SER A 550 14.85 33.74 -8.02
C SER A 550 15.30 35.20 -8.19
N LEU A 551 16.37 35.45 -8.94
CA LEU A 551 16.86 36.80 -9.25
C LEU A 551 15.79 37.66 -9.92
N LYS A 552 15.02 37.09 -10.87
CA LYS A 552 13.96 37.82 -11.58
C LYS A 552 12.81 38.25 -10.68
N LYS A 553 12.60 37.57 -9.56
CA LYS A 553 11.54 37.87 -8.58
C LYS A 553 11.96 38.87 -7.52
N CYS A 554 13.25 38.94 -7.22
CA CYS A 554 13.75 39.79 -6.16
C CYS A 554 13.58 41.27 -6.49
N SER A 555 13.25 42.07 -5.47
CA SER A 555 13.18 43.52 -5.63
C SER A 555 14.57 44.13 -5.82
N LYS A 556 14.67 45.26 -6.52
CA LYS A 556 15.94 45.96 -6.73
C LYS A 556 16.63 46.33 -5.40
N LEU A 557 15.86 46.82 -4.42
CA LEU A 557 16.37 47.18 -3.10
C LEU A 557 16.98 45.98 -2.36
N PHE A 558 16.34 44.82 -2.47
CA PHE A 558 16.86 43.58 -1.91
C PHE A 558 18.16 43.15 -2.60
N LEU A 559 18.22 43.24 -3.93
CA LEU A 559 19.45 42.90 -4.66
C LEU A 559 20.61 43.84 -4.30
N GLU A 560 20.34 45.12 -4.11
CA GLU A 560 21.32 46.11 -3.62
C GLU A 560 21.78 45.78 -2.19
N GLU A 561 20.90 45.31 -1.30
CA GLU A 561 21.23 44.81 0.05
C GLU A 561 22.19 43.60 0.00
N VAL A 562 21.88 42.62 -0.85
CA VAL A 562 22.72 41.44 -1.04
C VAL A 562 24.09 41.82 -1.61
N GLU A 563 24.14 42.68 -2.64
CA GLU A 563 25.40 43.14 -3.24
C GLU A 563 26.28 43.87 -2.22
N GLN A 564 25.70 44.71 -1.36
CA GLN A 564 26.45 45.39 -0.31
C GLN A 564 27.07 44.42 0.70
N SER A 565 26.39 43.32 1.03
CA SER A 565 26.94 42.30 1.93
C SER A 565 28.22 41.65 1.39
N THR A 566 28.35 41.51 0.07
CA THR A 566 29.53 40.89 -0.58
C THR A 566 30.79 41.76 -0.51
N GLN A 567 30.68 43.01 -0.06
CA GLN A 567 31.83 43.89 0.19
C GLN A 567 32.54 43.55 1.52
N ASN A 568 31.90 42.74 2.37
CA ASN A 568 32.45 42.22 3.61
C ASN A 568 33.18 40.90 3.37
N PHE A 569 34.13 40.54 4.24
CA PHE A 569 34.76 39.22 4.24
C PHE A 569 35.17 38.80 5.66
N PRO A 570 34.84 37.55 6.06
CA PRO A 570 33.96 36.61 5.37
C PRO A 570 32.48 36.97 5.53
N VAL A 571 31.65 36.57 4.57
CA VAL A 571 30.19 36.55 4.66
C VAL A 571 29.75 35.17 5.13
N LEU A 572 29.35 35.07 6.41
CA LEU A 572 29.05 33.82 7.09
C LEU A 572 27.53 33.60 7.23
N TRP A 573 27.05 32.49 6.66
CA TRP A 573 25.68 32.02 6.85
C TRP A 573 25.57 31.18 8.12
N ILE A 574 24.64 31.52 9.02
CA ILE A 574 24.41 30.75 10.25
C ILE A 574 22.95 30.35 10.35
N THR A 575 22.72 29.04 10.44
CA THR A 575 21.39 28.44 10.53
C THR A 575 20.90 28.41 11.98
N ILE A 576 19.75 29.05 12.26
CA ILE A 576 19.04 29.04 13.54
C ILE A 576 17.76 28.21 13.39
N ARG A 577 17.39 27.41 14.40
CA ARG A 577 16.13 26.62 14.39
C ARG A 577 15.39 26.70 15.72
N SER A 578 14.06 26.80 15.67
CA SER A 578 13.15 26.85 16.85
C SER A 578 12.41 25.54 17.16
N SER A 579 12.45 24.55 16.26
CA SER A 579 11.71 23.28 16.39
C SER A 579 12.57 22.13 16.92
N ARG A 580 11.93 21.00 17.29
CA ARG A 580 12.58 19.77 17.80
C ARG A 580 13.80 19.40 16.93
N ARG A 581 14.89 18.92 17.55
CA ARG A 581 16.31 18.98 17.09
C ARG A 581 17.06 20.21 17.60
N ILE A 582 16.71 20.66 18.81
CA ILE A 582 17.25 21.89 19.40
C ILE A 582 18.60 21.62 20.06
N TRP A 583 19.44 22.64 19.95
CA TRP A 583 20.65 22.91 20.72
C TRP A 583 20.36 23.88 21.84
N THR A 584 20.46 23.39 23.08
CA THR A 584 20.14 24.20 24.27
C THR A 584 21.06 25.40 24.43
N SER A 585 22.30 25.35 23.93
CA SER A 585 23.25 26.47 24.02
C SER A 585 23.45 27.28 22.72
N GLN A 586 22.61 27.09 21.69
CA GLN A 586 22.75 27.74 20.36
C GLN A 586 22.98 29.25 20.42
N VAL A 587 22.17 29.97 21.21
CA VAL A 587 22.28 31.44 21.34
C VAL A 587 23.67 31.84 21.84
N GLN A 588 24.11 31.22 22.94
CA GLN A 588 25.40 31.53 23.57
C GLN A 588 26.58 31.06 22.71
N GLY A 589 26.47 29.88 22.11
CA GLY A 589 27.47 29.28 21.24
C GLY A 589 27.73 30.11 19.99
N ILE A 590 26.67 30.45 19.24
CA ILE A 590 26.76 31.29 18.04
C ILE A 590 27.32 32.68 18.39
N ALA A 591 26.82 33.33 19.44
CA ALA A 591 27.33 34.65 19.84
C ALA A 591 28.83 34.61 20.18
N ASN A 592 29.30 33.53 20.81
CA ASN A 592 30.72 33.35 21.12
C ASN A 592 31.57 33.10 19.88
N ILE A 593 31.08 32.34 18.90
CA ILE A 593 31.76 32.16 17.61
C ILE A 593 31.90 33.51 16.91
N ILE A 594 30.80 34.26 16.78
CA ILE A 594 30.79 35.57 16.09
C ILE A 594 31.78 36.54 16.76
N LYS A 595 31.76 36.65 18.10
CA LYS A 595 32.69 37.51 18.86
C LYS A 595 34.16 37.16 18.63
N LYS A 596 34.49 35.87 18.59
CA LYS A 596 35.87 35.43 18.34
C LYS A 596 36.27 35.73 16.90
N LEU A 597 35.42 35.41 15.93
CA LEU A 597 35.68 35.67 14.51
C LEU A 597 35.83 37.17 14.22
N SER A 598 35.06 38.04 14.86
CA SER A 598 35.15 39.48 14.62
C SER A 598 36.49 40.11 15.05
N VAL A 599 37.23 39.44 15.95
CA VAL A 599 38.58 39.88 16.34
C VAL A 599 39.58 39.62 15.20
N ASP A 600 39.49 38.44 14.59
CA ASP A 600 40.41 38.02 13.53
C ASP A 600 39.98 38.56 12.14
N PHE A 601 38.68 38.82 11.96
CA PHE A 601 38.07 39.28 10.72
C PHE A 601 37.19 40.53 10.98
N PRO A 602 37.77 41.74 10.97
CA PRO A 602 37.06 42.96 11.36
C PRO A 602 35.94 43.38 10.38
N ASN A 603 35.96 42.87 9.15
CA ASN A 603 34.92 43.09 8.15
C ASN A 603 33.94 41.91 8.05
N LEU A 604 33.80 41.08 9.10
CA LEU A 604 32.85 39.97 9.16
C LEU A 604 31.41 40.44 8.92
N SER A 605 30.68 39.72 8.08
CA SER A 605 29.23 39.86 7.94
C SER A 605 28.53 38.54 8.24
N ILE A 606 27.41 38.63 8.97
CA ILE A 606 26.61 37.47 9.37
C ILE A 606 25.24 37.54 8.71
N ILE A 607 24.83 36.43 8.09
CA ILE A 607 23.46 36.23 7.62
C ILE A 607 22.82 35.15 8.48
N PHE A 608 21.76 35.50 9.19
CA PHE A 608 21.00 34.55 10.00
C PHE A 608 19.89 33.90 9.17
N ASP A 609 19.94 32.57 9.05
CA ASP A 609 18.91 31.75 8.41
C ASP A 609 17.99 31.08 9.42
N GLY A 610 16.75 30.85 8.98
CA GLY A 610 15.67 30.26 9.76
C GLY A 610 14.63 29.60 8.84
N TRP A 611 13.39 29.63 9.26
CA TRP A 611 12.22 29.30 8.47
C TRP A 611 12.08 30.28 7.31
N SER A 612 11.54 29.83 6.17
CA SER A 612 11.26 30.68 4.99
C SER A 612 9.77 30.74 4.71
N ARG A 613 9.32 31.81 4.07
CA ARG A 613 7.96 31.89 3.52
C ARG A 613 7.97 31.36 2.08
N THR A 614 7.00 30.52 1.76
CA THR A 614 6.61 30.26 0.38
C THR A 614 5.66 31.36 -0.09
N GLU A 615 5.40 31.47 -1.39
CA GLU A 615 4.45 32.45 -1.92
C GLU A 615 3.00 32.21 -1.47
N LYS A 616 2.69 30.97 -1.07
CA LYS A 616 1.42 30.60 -0.42
C LYS A 616 1.67 30.39 1.07
N SER A 617 1.38 31.41 1.86
CA SER A 617 1.63 31.37 3.31
C SER A 617 0.80 30.30 4.03
N SER A 618 1.40 29.61 5.02
CA SER A 618 0.67 28.80 5.98
C SER A 618 0.66 29.46 7.36
N LYS A 619 -0.44 29.35 8.11
CA LYS A 619 -0.56 29.95 9.45
C LYS A 619 0.48 29.42 10.46
N ASN A 620 1.04 28.23 10.21
CA ASN A 620 2.03 27.61 11.09
C ASN A 620 3.44 28.20 10.92
N ASP A 621 3.74 28.83 9.78
CA ASP A 621 5.07 29.37 9.48
C ASP A 621 5.42 30.56 10.39
N GLU A 622 4.43 31.41 10.70
CA GLU A 622 4.64 32.65 11.43
C GLU A 622 5.09 32.43 12.89
N VAL A 623 4.66 31.34 13.53
CA VAL A 623 5.09 31.01 14.90
C VAL A 623 6.57 30.63 14.93
N SER A 624 7.01 29.78 14.00
CA SER A 624 8.41 29.39 13.86
C SER A 624 9.29 30.60 13.51
N ILE A 625 8.84 31.43 12.57
CA ILE A 625 9.54 32.66 12.17
C ILE A 625 9.71 33.60 13.38
N ALA A 626 8.65 33.86 14.14
CA ALA A 626 8.72 34.74 15.31
C ALA A 626 9.67 34.20 16.38
N SER A 627 9.62 32.88 16.63
CA SER A 627 10.53 32.25 17.59
C SER A 627 12.00 32.35 17.17
N GLU A 628 12.29 32.23 15.88
CA GLU A 628 13.66 32.29 15.36
C GLU A 628 14.19 33.71 15.28
N ILE A 629 13.34 34.68 14.95
CA ILE A 629 13.66 36.11 15.07
C ILE A 629 14.02 36.47 16.51
N ALA A 630 13.25 36.00 17.50
CA ALA A 630 13.56 36.26 18.91
C ALA A 630 14.92 35.67 19.34
N MET A 631 15.30 34.49 18.83
CA MET A 631 16.63 33.93 19.07
C MET A 631 17.74 34.72 18.37
N MET A 632 17.52 35.15 17.13
CA MET A 632 18.45 36.02 16.41
C MET A 632 18.70 37.33 17.18
N GLU A 633 17.65 37.97 17.69
CA GLU A 633 17.75 39.19 18.51
C GLU A 633 18.56 38.96 19.79
N GLN A 634 18.38 37.81 20.46
CA GLN A 634 19.19 37.44 21.62
C GLN A 634 20.67 37.28 21.26
N ILE A 635 20.98 36.69 20.10
CA ILE A 635 22.36 36.55 19.62
C ILE A 635 22.94 37.94 19.32
N ILE A 636 22.21 38.79 18.59
CA ILE A 636 22.63 40.15 18.23
C ILE A 636 22.91 40.99 19.49
N ALA A 637 22.09 40.86 20.54
CA ALA A 637 22.30 41.56 21.81
C ALA A 637 23.59 41.15 22.54
N MET A 638 24.21 40.02 22.16
CA MET A 638 25.40 39.46 22.80
C MET A 638 26.70 39.65 22.00
N ILE A 639 26.63 40.30 20.83
CA ILE A 639 27.77 40.57 19.94
C ILE A 639 28.01 42.09 19.79
N PRO A 640 29.22 42.52 19.38
CA PRO A 640 29.50 43.93 19.12
C PRO A 640 28.55 44.54 18.08
N PRO A 641 27.99 45.73 18.33
CA PRO A 641 26.99 46.36 17.44
C PRO A 641 27.57 46.81 16.09
N GLU A 642 28.90 46.83 15.94
CA GLU A 642 29.58 47.18 14.68
C GLU A 642 29.60 46.02 13.67
N ILE A 643 29.26 44.80 14.09
CA ILE A 643 29.22 43.63 13.20
C ILE A 643 28.03 43.76 12.25
N ASN A 644 28.31 43.63 10.94
CA ASN A 644 27.27 43.69 9.92
C ASN A 644 26.39 42.43 9.99
N THR A 645 25.11 42.57 10.32
CA THR A 645 24.17 41.45 10.45
C THR A 645 22.96 41.62 9.55
N HIS A 646 22.54 40.52 8.93
CA HIS A 646 21.40 40.46 8.01
C HIS A 646 20.42 39.37 8.42
N ASN A 647 19.13 39.59 8.15
CA ASN A 647 18.05 38.67 8.52
C ASN A 647 17.45 38.00 7.28
N ALA A 648 17.73 36.71 7.10
CA ALA A 648 17.07 35.86 6.11
C ALA A 648 15.85 35.11 6.69
N ILE A 649 15.61 35.15 8.00
CA ILE A 649 14.48 34.47 8.67
C ILE A 649 13.15 35.09 8.21
N GLY A 650 12.22 34.23 7.78
CA GLY A 650 10.91 34.64 7.25
C GLY A 650 10.95 35.31 5.87
N ARG A 651 12.12 35.43 5.23
CA ARG A 651 12.20 35.87 3.83
C ARG A 651 11.56 34.86 2.90
N MET A 652 11.18 35.32 1.71
CA MET A 652 10.65 34.44 0.67
C MET A 652 11.73 33.44 0.25
N THR A 653 11.34 32.21 -0.09
CA THR A 653 12.30 31.16 -0.46
C THR A 653 13.18 31.57 -1.66
N TYR A 654 12.66 32.33 -2.63
CA TYR A 654 13.46 32.88 -3.73
C TYR A 654 14.47 33.95 -3.25
N GLU A 655 14.14 34.80 -2.27
CA GLU A 655 15.09 35.76 -1.69
C GLU A 655 16.22 35.01 -0.99
N LYS A 656 15.91 33.93 -0.26
CA LYS A 656 16.93 33.08 0.36
C LYS A 656 17.86 32.43 -0.64
N ALA A 657 17.33 31.93 -1.76
CA ALA A 657 18.16 31.39 -2.84
C ALA A 657 19.17 32.44 -3.31
N VAL A 658 18.77 33.70 -3.46
CA VAL A 658 19.71 34.77 -3.83
C VAL A 658 20.71 35.09 -2.73
N TRP A 659 20.27 35.20 -1.46
CA TRP A 659 21.16 35.43 -0.33
C TRP A 659 22.25 34.38 -0.21
N VAL A 660 21.89 33.10 -0.33
CA VAL A 660 22.85 32.00 -0.14
C VAL A 660 23.93 31.98 -1.21
N HIS A 661 23.70 32.57 -2.40
CA HIS A 661 24.75 32.72 -3.42
C HIS A 661 25.84 33.73 -3.04
N ALA A 662 25.51 34.71 -2.20
CA ALA A 662 26.42 35.79 -1.78
C ALA A 662 27.36 35.41 -0.63
N ILE A 663 27.24 34.19 -0.07
CA ILE A 663 28.00 33.79 1.11
C ILE A 663 29.37 33.21 0.73
N ASP A 664 30.32 33.28 1.66
CA ASP A 664 31.62 32.62 1.52
C ASP A 664 31.62 31.20 2.10
N LEU A 665 30.91 31.03 3.22
CA LEU A 665 30.84 29.79 3.98
C LEU A 665 29.60 29.73 4.87
N HIS A 666 29.33 28.54 5.43
CA HIS A 666 28.17 28.33 6.29
C HIS A 666 28.47 27.52 7.57
N ILE A 667 27.66 27.77 8.60
CA ILE A 667 27.42 26.89 9.76
C ILE A 667 25.95 26.46 9.68
N SER A 668 25.71 25.16 9.48
CA SER A 668 24.37 24.65 9.20
C SER A 668 24.01 23.40 9.98
N SER A 669 22.75 23.33 10.40
CA SER A 669 22.19 22.10 10.95
C SER A 669 21.99 21.04 9.89
N LEU A 670 22.33 19.79 10.23
CA LEU A 670 22.03 18.64 9.39
C LEU A 670 20.50 18.56 9.15
N GLY A 671 20.10 18.48 7.87
CA GLY A 671 18.71 18.47 7.43
C GLY A 671 18.42 19.52 6.35
N ALA A 672 17.17 19.99 6.28
CA ALA A 672 16.67 20.87 5.22
C ALA A 672 17.43 22.21 5.10
N GLY A 673 18.08 22.68 6.18
CA GLY A 673 18.89 23.91 6.15
C GLY A 673 20.10 23.83 5.21
N MET A 674 20.66 22.63 5.02
CA MET A 674 21.79 22.42 4.12
C MET A 674 21.40 22.35 2.64
N CYS A 675 20.11 22.23 2.32
CA CYS A 675 19.66 22.23 0.93
C CYS A 675 20.07 23.54 0.23
N PHE A 676 19.97 24.69 0.90
CA PHE A 676 20.42 25.95 0.32
C PHE A 676 21.94 25.97 0.14
N THR A 677 22.70 25.74 1.21
CA THR A 677 24.15 25.96 1.25
C THR A 677 24.96 24.89 0.52
N VAL A 678 24.49 23.65 0.53
CA VAL A 678 25.16 22.51 -0.11
C VAL A 678 24.54 22.22 -1.46
N TRP A 679 23.21 22.07 -1.57
CA TRP A 679 22.58 21.60 -2.81
C TRP A 679 22.32 22.68 -3.84
N LEU A 680 22.09 23.94 -3.46
CA LEU A 680 21.91 25.02 -4.43
C LEU A 680 23.23 25.73 -4.75
N VAL A 681 24.03 26.10 -3.75
CA VAL A 681 25.23 26.94 -4.00
C VAL A 681 26.57 26.26 -3.82
N ASN A 682 26.60 25.07 -3.22
CA ASN A 682 27.81 24.27 -3.07
C ASN A 682 28.96 24.96 -2.31
N LYS A 683 28.64 25.70 -1.25
CA LYS A 683 29.61 26.47 -0.46
C LYS A 683 30.23 25.58 0.64
N PRO A 684 31.51 25.77 0.98
CA PRO A 684 32.13 25.03 2.08
C PRO A 684 31.53 25.46 3.43
N GLY A 685 31.59 24.58 4.42
CA GLY A 685 31.03 24.90 5.73
C GLY A 685 31.16 23.80 6.76
N VAL A 686 30.62 24.11 7.95
CA VAL A 686 30.58 23.19 9.08
C VAL A 686 29.13 22.76 9.31
N ALA A 687 28.92 21.44 9.34
CA ALA A 687 27.65 20.82 9.61
C ALA A 687 27.63 20.25 11.03
N HIS A 688 26.51 20.45 11.74
CA HIS A 688 26.33 19.94 13.09
C HIS A 688 24.90 19.39 13.27
N GLY A 689 24.78 18.32 14.05
CA GLY A 689 23.56 17.53 14.18
C GLY A 689 23.61 16.64 15.43
N ASN A 690 22.49 16.04 15.81
CA ASN A 690 22.49 14.99 16.83
C ASN A 690 23.34 13.79 16.38
N THR A 691 23.59 12.85 17.31
CA THR A 691 24.46 11.71 16.99
C THR A 691 23.92 10.84 15.86
N PHE A 692 22.60 10.75 15.69
CA PHE A 692 21.98 9.98 14.60
C PHE A 692 22.29 10.58 13.22
N PHE A 693 22.00 11.86 13.00
CA PHE A 693 22.25 12.51 11.71
C PHE A 693 23.74 12.56 11.40
N THR A 694 24.56 12.79 12.44
CA THR A 694 26.02 12.81 12.28
C THR A 694 26.57 11.42 11.96
N GLN A 695 26.03 10.35 12.56
CA GLN A 695 26.38 8.96 12.19
C GLN A 695 25.97 8.65 10.75
N ALA A 696 24.78 9.08 10.32
CA ALA A 696 24.34 8.92 8.93
C ALA A 696 25.32 9.59 7.96
N GLU A 697 25.77 10.82 8.24
CA GLU A 697 26.79 11.50 7.40
C GLU A 697 28.16 10.84 7.43
N THR A 698 28.59 10.31 8.59
CA THR A 698 29.98 9.83 8.80
C THR A 698 30.18 8.35 8.47
N HIS A 699 29.20 7.48 8.70
CA HIS A 699 29.33 6.03 8.50
C HIS A 699 28.85 5.56 7.12
N GLN A 700 27.93 6.29 6.47
CA GLN A 700 27.35 5.88 5.17
C GLN A 700 28.02 6.58 3.95
N GLY A 701 29.11 7.33 4.17
CA GLY A 701 29.64 8.27 3.18
C GLY A 701 28.83 9.57 3.15
N THR A 702 29.42 10.66 2.66
CA THR A 702 28.87 12.02 2.67
C THR A 702 27.48 12.12 1.99
N ALA A 703 26.41 11.85 2.73
CA ALA A 703 25.08 11.62 2.19
C ALA A 703 24.38 12.89 1.69
N PHE A 704 24.73 14.09 2.22
CA PHE A 704 24.25 15.34 1.61
C PHE A 704 25.05 15.76 0.38
N PRO A 705 26.39 15.84 0.41
CA PRO A 705 27.19 16.11 -0.78
C PRO A 705 26.93 15.15 -1.94
N SER A 706 26.59 13.89 -1.65
CA SER A 706 26.28 12.90 -2.68
C SER A 706 25.08 13.24 -3.56
N CYS A 707 24.17 14.07 -3.04
CA CYS A 707 22.96 14.50 -3.73
C CYS A 707 23.23 15.71 -4.65
N ARG A 708 24.48 16.08 -4.93
CA ARG A 708 24.82 17.21 -5.79
C ARG A 708 26.00 16.92 -6.73
N GLU A 709 25.91 17.44 -7.94
CA GLU A 709 27.00 17.48 -8.91
C GLU A 709 28.14 18.41 -8.47
N ASN A 710 29.39 17.92 -8.64
CA ASN A 710 30.62 18.63 -8.30
C ASN A 710 30.68 19.15 -6.85
N ALA A 711 30.14 18.40 -5.88
CA ALA A 711 30.07 18.83 -4.49
C ALA A 711 31.43 19.33 -3.95
N THR A 712 31.41 20.49 -3.27
CA THR A 712 32.60 21.18 -2.77
C THR A 712 33.03 20.62 -1.41
N GLU A 713 34.32 20.31 -1.27
CA GLU A 713 34.96 20.06 0.03
C GLU A 713 35.76 21.30 0.51
N PRO A 714 35.82 21.57 1.83
CA PRO A 714 35.33 20.71 2.91
C PRO A 714 33.90 21.07 3.38
N LEU A 715 33.02 20.07 3.40
CA LEU A 715 31.87 20.03 4.30
C LEU A 715 32.30 19.21 5.52
N VAL A 716 32.47 19.86 6.67
CA VAL A 716 32.98 19.18 7.88
C VAL A 716 31.83 18.87 8.82
N SER A 717 31.55 17.59 9.04
CA SER A 717 30.68 17.15 10.14
C SER A 717 31.49 17.05 11.43
N LEU A 718 30.93 17.54 12.55
CA LEU A 718 31.57 17.40 13.85
C LEU A 718 31.76 15.91 14.23
N PRO A 719 32.88 15.54 14.87
CA PRO A 719 33.07 14.21 15.43
C PRO A 719 32.00 13.86 16.48
N LEU A 720 31.64 12.58 16.60
CA LEU A 720 30.58 12.13 17.52
C LEU A 720 30.88 12.40 19.00
N ASP A 721 32.16 12.40 19.40
CA ASP A 721 32.60 12.74 20.76
C ASP A 721 32.44 14.23 21.09
N LYS A 722 32.11 15.06 20.08
CA LYS A 722 31.84 16.49 20.22
C LYS A 722 30.35 16.82 20.26
N ILE A 723 29.48 15.80 20.29
CA ILE A 723 28.02 15.94 20.28
C ILE A 723 27.44 15.24 21.51
N THR A 724 26.45 15.86 22.15
CA THR A 724 25.74 15.31 23.30
C THR A 724 24.24 15.31 23.03
N ASP A 725 23.63 14.15 22.86
CA ASP A 725 22.15 14.03 22.76
C ASP A 725 21.51 14.24 24.14
N GLU A 726 20.44 15.03 24.20
CA GLU A 726 19.79 15.41 25.47
C GLU A 726 18.67 14.46 25.91
N ASP A 727 18.12 13.68 24.98
CA ASP A 727 16.99 12.79 25.26
C ASP A 727 16.98 11.50 24.40
N ASN A 728 16.10 10.57 24.79
CA ASN A 728 15.84 9.32 24.08
C ASN A 728 14.67 9.43 23.09
N SER A 729 14.29 10.64 22.64
CA SER A 729 13.22 10.80 21.66
C SER A 729 13.59 10.11 20.34
N PHE A 730 12.59 10.01 19.44
CA PHE A 730 12.75 9.36 18.15
C PHE A 730 14.04 9.82 17.46
N TRP A 731 14.73 8.88 16.80
CA TRP A 731 16.13 9.05 16.36
C TRP A 731 16.40 10.35 15.60
N GLY A 732 15.43 10.84 14.83
CA GLY A 732 15.54 12.08 14.05
C GLY A 732 15.01 13.35 14.73
N THR A 733 14.59 13.33 16.00
CA THR A 733 13.98 14.49 16.70
C THR A 733 14.66 14.85 18.02
N ARG A 734 15.74 14.15 18.39
CA ARG A 734 16.48 14.40 19.63
C ARG A 734 17.05 15.80 19.65
N ASN A 735 16.84 16.49 20.77
CA ASN A 735 17.64 17.66 21.10
C ASN A 735 19.07 17.22 21.42
N TYR A 736 20.04 18.10 21.16
CA TYR A 736 21.46 17.80 21.31
C TYR A 736 22.25 19.09 21.47
N ASP A 737 23.38 19.05 22.16
CA ASP A 737 24.37 20.12 22.17
C ASP A 737 25.69 19.67 21.52
N CYS A 738 26.60 20.61 21.27
CA CYS A 738 27.89 20.34 20.65
C CYS A 738 29.02 21.23 21.19
N ASP A 739 30.26 20.81 20.94
CA ASP A 739 31.46 21.61 21.26
C ASP A 739 31.59 22.80 20.29
N TRP A 740 31.08 23.96 20.70
CA TRP A 740 31.15 25.20 19.90
C TRP A 740 32.57 25.68 19.59
N ASN A 741 33.58 25.27 20.38
CA ASN A 741 34.98 25.57 20.03
C ASN A 741 35.44 24.71 18.86
N ALA A 742 35.00 23.46 18.78
CA ALA A 742 35.29 22.61 17.62
C ALA A 742 34.69 23.19 16.33
N ILE A 743 33.46 23.73 16.39
CA ILE A 743 32.86 24.46 15.25
C ILE A 743 33.73 25.66 14.87
N TYR A 744 34.12 26.49 15.83
CA TYR A 744 34.97 27.66 15.60
C TYR A 744 36.28 27.28 14.89
N ASP A 745 36.97 26.25 15.39
CA ASP A 745 38.26 25.81 14.85
C ASP A 745 38.14 25.37 13.38
N GLU A 746 37.07 24.65 13.03
CA GLU A 746 36.80 24.25 11.65
C GLU A 746 36.42 25.44 10.75
N VAL A 747 35.60 26.36 11.24
CA VAL A 747 35.24 27.59 10.52
C VAL A 747 36.50 28.41 10.19
N VAL A 748 37.40 28.60 11.16
CA VAL A 748 38.67 29.32 10.96
C VAL A 748 39.55 28.62 9.93
N LYS A 749 39.62 27.27 9.93
CA LYS A 749 40.35 26.51 8.90
C LYS A 749 39.79 26.77 7.50
N ILE A 750 38.46 26.79 7.36
CA ILE A 750 37.79 27.06 6.07
C ILE A 750 38.08 28.47 5.59
N ILE A 751 37.89 29.50 6.43
CA ILE A 751 38.16 30.91 6.06
C ILE A 751 39.62 31.10 5.62
N ASN A 752 40.56 30.50 6.35
CA ASN A 752 41.99 30.54 6.00
C ASN A 752 42.31 29.78 4.70
N GLY A 753 41.47 28.83 4.30
CA GLY A 753 41.56 28.14 3.00
C GLY A 753 41.04 29.01 1.85
N LEU A 754 39.93 29.71 2.06
CA LEU A 754 39.31 30.62 1.09
C LEU A 754 40.26 31.77 0.71
N SER A 755 40.81 32.46 1.72
CA SER A 755 41.77 33.56 1.54
C SER A 755 43.08 33.17 0.81
N LYS A 756 43.39 31.86 0.72
CA LYS A 756 44.53 31.34 -0.05
C LYS A 756 44.20 31.11 -1.53
N LYS A 757 42.94 30.84 -1.89
CA LYS A 757 42.50 30.68 -3.30
C LYS A 757 42.53 32.03 -4.03
N ASP A 758 42.18 33.13 -3.36
CA ASP A 758 42.25 34.49 -3.94
C ASP A 758 43.66 34.95 -4.31
N LYS A 759 44.70 34.33 -3.72
CA LYS A 759 46.10 34.62 -4.08
C LYS A 759 46.62 33.85 -5.30
N LYS A 760 45.85 32.90 -5.86
CA LYS A 760 46.30 32.08 -6.99
C LYS A 760 45.48 32.20 -8.28
N THR A 761 44.22 32.65 -8.24
CA THR A 761 43.39 32.63 -9.46
C THR A 761 42.80 33.96 -9.89
N GLY A 762 42.79 35.02 -9.06
CA GLY A 762 42.47 36.39 -9.49
C GLY A 762 41.34 36.51 -10.53
N ILE A 763 40.13 36.07 -10.19
CA ILE A 763 38.92 36.36 -10.97
C ILE A 763 37.82 36.68 -9.95
N ASN A 764 37.28 37.90 -10.05
CA ASN A 764 36.08 38.37 -9.35
C ASN A 764 34.83 37.75 -9.96
#